data_AF-A0A255SUD4-F1
#
_entry.id   AF-A0A255SUD4-F1
#
_cell.length_a   1.000
_cell.length_b   1.000
_cell.length_c   1.000
_cell.angle_alpha   90.00
_cell.angle_beta   90.00
_cell.angle_gamma   90.00
#
_symmetry.space_group_name_H-M   'P 1'
#
loop_
_entity.id
_entity.type
_entity.pdbx_description
1 polymer ?
#
loop_
_entity_poly.entity_id
_entity_poly.type
_entity_poly.pdbx_seq_one_letter_code
_entity_poly.pdbx_strand_id
1 'polypeptide(L)'
;MFYMKTKNIYALMAAAMTLAACSTNDIADLGGNDADNVVNVAATRANTSSNTTNAISSFHLINTTQQEKYNTKYEADYILENNSYTMKNGKAVWYNEDDAPAEGNVFKAFTPLTTAANLASYDRFYIPIYQASPELLAAADWMTATATSTKAAATNGLSLNFEHRNAKLHFDVTTKDETLTSEDITVIGNITPYYSADESNKTIEAIVAPVSADEITSSTSRPTLISFRLAGGDEISVPLPTSISQIEAGKQYNFSITVGHNTLTISSVSVTDWTAATVTPGKEDEASCADEDIDYITFTAESEQQIKVVYYDDDPRDELDPTNPYGDQSYAITRSTDTYKYEYSINNGEWIPFDEIDDSDNVIFGGDKGTLRLRGKNTSGTRKRVIVFKNETKVACTGDIRTLLDYESYKTVDTRDANFNFLFIYCKQLISAPKLPCMKLDKKCYEGMFYGCTSLVEAPALPATTLAVSCYENMFYGCTSLVEAPALPATTLANYCYESMFEDCSSLKVAPALPATELAESCYKSMFDGCSSLKVAPALPATELKSTCYAYMFDDCTSLTVAPELPATTLYPYCYNYMFSDCTSLTTAPALPATDLAKSCYSGMFSGCTALTKAPELKASILVTDCYSYIFLDCSNLSSVTMLAEDVNAETCLYLWLENAGTSAQSRTLKLKNATVYNTIINTTYYERPALPDNWKSGASGTTIIFEEQ
;
A
#
# COMPACT_ATOMS: atom_id res chain seq x y z
N MET A 1 -71.07 3.90 63.87
CA MET A 1 -69.74 3.46 63.37
C MET A 1 -69.40 4.36 62.18
N PHE A 2 -68.85 5.56 62.42
CA PHE A 2 -67.41 5.90 62.47
C PHE A 2 -66.67 5.47 61.19
N TYR A 3 -65.94 6.31 60.44
CA TYR A 3 -65.73 7.75 60.46
C TYR A 3 -65.06 8.16 59.13
N MET A 4 -65.20 9.44 58.81
CA MET A 4 -64.53 10.29 57.83
C MET A 4 -62.97 10.17 57.73
N LYS A 5 -62.42 10.67 56.60
CA LYS A 5 -61.22 11.54 56.42
C LYS A 5 -59.89 11.00 55.79
N THR A 6 -59.46 11.78 54.77
CA THR A 6 -58.11 12.34 54.46
C THR A 6 -56.93 11.51 53.92
N LYS A 7 -56.49 11.94 52.72
CA LYS A 7 -55.10 12.33 52.30
C LYS A 7 -53.89 11.67 52.99
N ASN A 8 -52.97 11.08 52.21
CA ASN A 8 -51.66 11.66 51.87
C ASN A 8 -50.74 10.69 51.09
N ILE A 9 -49.88 11.30 50.28
CA ILE A 9 -48.79 10.77 49.43
C ILE A 9 -47.58 10.30 50.28
N TYR A 10 -46.63 9.60 49.61
CA TYR A 10 -45.26 9.14 49.95
C TYR A 10 -45.19 7.63 50.32
N ALA A 11 -44.31 6.76 49.81
CA ALA A 11 -43.19 6.82 48.86
C ALA A 11 -42.82 5.38 48.34
N LEU A 12 -42.19 5.32 47.17
CA LEU A 12 -41.23 4.32 46.61
C LEU A 12 -41.17 2.86 47.13
N MET A 13 -41.41 1.89 46.24
CA MET A 13 -40.37 0.98 45.69
C MET A 13 -41.01 0.01 44.69
N ALA A 14 -40.44 -0.05 43.48
CA ALA A 14 -40.77 -1.04 42.46
C ALA A 14 -40.04 -2.36 42.78
N ALA A 15 -40.78 -3.46 42.83
CA ALA A 15 -40.25 -4.81 42.74
C ALA A 15 -41.14 -5.57 41.75
N ALA A 16 -40.64 -5.75 40.53
CA ALA A 16 -41.28 -6.55 39.51
C ALA A 16 -41.06 -8.04 39.78
N MET A 17 -42.14 -8.79 39.64
CA MET A 17 -42.30 -10.20 40.00
C MET A 17 -41.53 -11.14 39.07
N THR A 18 -41.03 -12.21 39.68
CA THR A 18 -40.40 -13.40 39.10
C THR A 18 -41.41 -14.48 38.68
N LEU A 19 -40.98 -15.30 37.71
CA LEU A 19 -41.39 -16.69 37.36
C LEU A 19 -42.68 -16.91 36.54
N ALA A 20 -42.55 -17.44 35.31
CA ALA A 20 -42.40 -18.87 35.03
C ALA A 20 -42.78 -19.21 33.56
N ALA A 21 -41.90 -19.93 32.86
CA ALA A 21 -42.30 -20.88 31.84
C ALA A 21 -41.28 -22.02 31.82
N CYS A 22 -41.63 -23.13 32.48
CA CYS A 22 -41.00 -24.42 32.27
C CYS A 22 -41.44 -24.98 30.92
N SER A 23 -40.53 -25.61 30.19
CA SER A 23 -40.87 -26.77 29.36
C SER A 23 -39.80 -27.84 29.55
N THR A 24 -40.10 -28.81 30.41
CA THR A 24 -39.47 -30.13 30.38
C THR A 24 -40.11 -30.94 29.25
N ASN A 25 -39.31 -31.62 28.43
CA ASN A 25 -39.68 -32.88 27.79
C ASN A 25 -38.40 -33.66 27.44
N ASP A 26 -38.13 -34.72 28.21
CA ASP A 26 -37.27 -35.83 27.81
C ASP A 26 -37.94 -36.62 26.67
N ILE A 27 -37.32 -36.64 25.49
CA ILE A 27 -37.41 -37.74 24.51
C ILE A 27 -36.02 -37.89 23.88
N ALA A 28 -35.44 -39.08 23.98
CA ALA A 28 -34.19 -39.44 23.36
C ALA A 28 -34.24 -39.26 21.83
N ASP A 29 -33.37 -38.39 21.29
CA ASP A 29 -33.03 -38.36 19.87
C ASP A 29 -31.50 -38.40 19.71
N LEU A 30 -31.00 -39.57 19.33
CA LEU A 30 -29.63 -39.79 18.91
C LEU A 30 -29.49 -39.26 17.47
N GLY A 31 -29.31 -37.94 17.36
CA GLY A 31 -29.27 -37.25 16.08
C GLY A 31 -28.79 -35.80 16.15
N GLY A 32 -27.59 -35.53 16.67
CA GLY A 32 -26.73 -34.42 16.24
C GLY A 32 -27.34 -33.02 16.06
N ASN A 33 -28.30 -32.55 16.85
CA ASN A 33 -28.68 -31.13 16.90
C ASN A 33 -29.53 -30.82 18.14
N ASP A 34 -28.89 -30.79 19.30
CA ASP A 34 -29.60 -30.41 20.52
C ASP A 34 -29.36 -28.92 20.81
N ALA A 35 -30.41 -28.12 20.68
CA ALA A 35 -30.40 -26.70 21.06
C ALA A 35 -30.05 -26.52 22.55
N ASP A 36 -30.26 -27.56 23.37
CA ASP A 36 -29.96 -27.55 24.79
C ASP A 36 -28.46 -27.65 25.11
N ASN A 37 -27.59 -27.95 24.14
CA ASN A 37 -26.15 -28.10 24.35
C ASN A 37 -25.31 -26.88 23.92
N VAL A 38 -25.93 -25.80 23.46
CA VAL A 38 -25.24 -24.53 23.13
C VAL A 38 -24.57 -23.94 24.37
N VAL A 39 -23.36 -23.41 24.21
CA VAL A 39 -22.65 -22.73 25.30
C VAL A 39 -23.17 -21.30 25.45
N ASN A 40 -23.94 -21.04 26.49
CA ASN A 40 -24.24 -19.67 26.92
C ASN A 40 -23.03 -19.10 27.67
N VAL A 41 -22.78 -17.79 27.55
CA VAL A 41 -21.54 -17.16 28.03
C VAL A 41 -21.81 -15.88 28.83
N ALA A 42 -20.95 -15.62 29.79
CA ALA A 42 -20.80 -14.33 30.46
C ALA A 42 -19.33 -13.92 30.39
N ALA A 43 -19.00 -12.97 29.50
CA ALA A 43 -17.63 -12.52 29.29
C ALA A 43 -17.37 -11.14 29.93
N THR A 44 -16.30 -11.07 30.72
CA THR A 44 -15.84 -9.87 31.43
C THR A 44 -14.33 -9.69 31.31
N ARG A 45 -13.84 -8.47 31.52
CA ARG A 45 -12.41 -8.14 31.62
C ARG A 45 -11.87 -8.43 33.04
N ALA A 46 -10.66 -8.96 33.14
CA ALA A 46 -10.00 -9.19 34.43
C ALA A 46 -9.61 -7.85 35.13
N ASN A 47 -9.57 -7.86 36.46
CA ASN A 47 -9.07 -6.76 37.34
C ASN A 47 -9.85 -5.43 37.38
N THR A 48 -11.17 -5.41 37.20
CA THR A 48 -11.96 -4.17 37.37
C THR A 48 -12.73 -4.12 38.70
N SER A 49 -12.39 -3.14 39.54
CA SER A 49 -13.12 -2.83 40.77
C SER A 49 -14.38 -2.01 40.47
N SER A 50 -15.52 -2.69 40.30
CA SER A 50 -16.91 -2.20 40.35
C SER A 50 -17.38 -1.07 39.41
N ASN A 51 -18.53 -1.33 38.75
CA ASN A 51 -19.58 -0.40 38.30
C ASN A 51 -19.45 0.41 36.98
N THR A 52 -18.62 0.01 36.02
CA THR A 52 -18.75 0.43 34.61
C THR A 52 -18.79 -0.80 33.68
N THR A 53 -19.28 -0.65 32.45
CA THR A 53 -19.61 -1.74 31.51
C THR A 53 -18.39 -2.62 31.17
N ASN A 54 -18.18 -3.67 31.97
CA ASN A 54 -17.07 -4.63 31.89
C ASN A 54 -17.25 -5.72 30.82
N ALA A 55 -18.29 -5.63 30.00
CA ALA A 55 -18.63 -6.66 29.03
C ALA A 55 -17.69 -6.58 27.79
N ILE A 56 -17.42 -7.73 27.19
CA ILE A 56 -16.70 -7.82 25.92
C ILE A 56 -17.72 -7.66 24.79
N SER A 57 -17.49 -6.75 23.84
CA SER A 57 -18.45 -6.50 22.75
C SER A 57 -18.61 -7.72 21.83
N SER A 58 -17.48 -8.35 21.48
CA SER A 58 -17.46 -9.56 20.66
C SER A 58 -16.19 -10.38 20.92
N PHE A 59 -16.28 -11.69 20.78
CA PHE A 59 -15.12 -12.59 20.91
C PHE A 59 -15.36 -13.92 20.20
N HIS A 60 -14.28 -14.64 19.91
CA HIS A 60 -14.34 -15.99 19.37
C HIS A 60 -14.13 -16.99 20.50
N LEU A 61 -14.92 -18.07 20.54
CA LEU A 61 -14.87 -19.12 21.56
C LEU A 61 -14.60 -20.48 20.91
N ILE A 62 -13.68 -21.24 21.50
CA ILE A 62 -13.24 -22.56 21.04
C ILE A 62 -13.42 -23.56 22.19
N ASN A 63 -14.15 -24.66 21.95
CA ASN A 63 -14.15 -25.82 22.85
C ASN A 63 -13.00 -26.77 22.47
N THR A 64 -11.85 -26.62 23.12
CA THR A 64 -10.65 -27.39 22.77
C THR A 64 -10.80 -28.87 23.13
N THR A 65 -11.48 -29.18 24.24
CA THR A 65 -11.75 -30.56 24.66
C THR A 65 -12.50 -31.35 23.59
N GLN A 66 -13.53 -30.74 22.99
CA GLN A 66 -14.34 -31.41 21.97
C GLN A 66 -13.62 -31.47 20.62
N GLN A 67 -12.88 -30.43 20.28
CA GLN A 67 -12.08 -30.36 19.05
C GLN A 67 -11.02 -31.47 19.00
N GLU A 68 -10.33 -31.74 20.12
CA GLU A 68 -9.34 -32.80 20.24
C GLU A 68 -9.95 -34.21 20.07
N LYS A 69 -11.20 -34.41 20.52
CA LYS A 69 -11.85 -35.73 20.48
C LYS A 69 -12.43 -36.09 19.12
N TYR A 70 -13.08 -35.16 18.43
CA TYR A 70 -13.80 -35.44 17.17
C TYR A 70 -13.11 -34.88 15.92
N ASN A 71 -11.94 -34.24 16.06
CA ASN A 71 -11.22 -33.57 14.96
C ASN A 71 -12.14 -32.65 14.13
N THR A 72 -13.12 -32.03 14.80
CA THR A 72 -14.17 -31.20 14.21
C THR A 72 -14.16 -29.84 14.90
N LYS A 73 -14.38 -28.76 14.15
CA LYS A 73 -14.35 -27.39 14.67
C LYS A 73 -15.62 -27.08 15.47
N TYR A 74 -15.49 -27.04 16.79
CA TYR A 74 -16.53 -26.61 17.74
C TYR A 74 -16.19 -25.23 18.28
N GLU A 75 -16.25 -24.25 17.38
CA GLU A 75 -15.88 -22.86 17.62
C GLU A 75 -16.94 -21.91 17.04
N ALA A 76 -17.11 -20.73 17.63
CA ALA A 76 -18.10 -19.74 17.20
C ALA A 76 -17.74 -18.33 17.66
N ASP A 77 -18.28 -17.33 16.96
CA ASP A 77 -18.25 -15.93 17.37
C ASP A 77 -19.41 -15.63 18.32
N TYR A 78 -19.18 -14.82 19.33
CA TYR A 78 -20.21 -14.31 20.24
C TYR A 78 -20.25 -12.79 20.16
N ILE A 79 -21.43 -12.23 19.95
CA ILE A 79 -21.66 -10.78 19.83
C ILE A 79 -22.65 -10.36 20.92
N LEU A 80 -22.32 -9.31 21.67
CA LEU A 80 -23.20 -8.75 22.70
C LEU A 80 -24.29 -7.87 22.07
N GLU A 81 -25.56 -8.30 22.18
CA GLU A 81 -26.74 -7.59 21.69
C GLU A 81 -27.77 -7.52 22.83
N ASN A 82 -28.29 -6.32 23.17
CA ASN A 82 -29.31 -6.15 24.21
C ASN A 82 -28.96 -6.81 25.57
N ASN A 83 -27.71 -6.68 26.03
CA ASN A 83 -27.17 -7.31 27.25
C ASN A 83 -27.15 -8.85 27.24
N SER A 84 -27.26 -9.49 26.08
CA SER A 84 -27.11 -10.94 25.92
C SER A 84 -26.13 -11.26 24.79
N TYR A 85 -25.37 -12.34 24.92
CA TYR A 85 -24.49 -12.77 23.84
C TYR A 85 -25.23 -13.67 22.86
N THR A 86 -25.16 -13.34 21.57
CA THR A 86 -25.69 -14.13 20.46
C THR A 86 -24.53 -14.84 19.77
N MET A 87 -24.63 -16.17 19.63
CA MET A 87 -23.67 -16.98 18.87
C MET A 87 -23.87 -16.77 17.35
N LYS A 88 -22.78 -16.57 16.62
CA LYS A 88 -22.71 -16.34 15.16
C LYS A 88 -21.54 -17.13 14.57
N ASN A 89 -21.54 -17.28 13.24
CA ASN A 89 -20.41 -17.78 12.44
C ASN A 89 -19.76 -19.08 12.94
N GLY A 90 -20.55 -20.00 13.50
CA GLY A 90 -20.01 -21.25 14.02
C GLY A 90 -20.95 -21.93 14.99
N LYS A 91 -20.42 -22.93 15.70
CA LYS A 91 -21.15 -23.69 16.70
C LYS A 91 -20.22 -24.09 17.84
N ALA A 92 -20.45 -23.49 19.01
CA ALA A 92 -19.82 -23.88 20.27
C ALA A 92 -20.84 -24.63 21.15
N VAL A 93 -20.56 -25.90 21.44
CA VAL A 93 -21.43 -26.76 22.27
C VAL A 93 -20.63 -27.42 23.39
N TRP A 94 -21.32 -27.84 24.44
CA TRP A 94 -20.74 -28.61 25.52
C TRP A 94 -20.49 -30.07 25.10
N TYR A 95 -19.35 -30.64 25.48
CA TYR A 95 -19.11 -32.07 25.43
C TYR A 95 -19.62 -32.74 26.72
N ASN A 96 -20.71 -33.52 26.61
CA ASN A 96 -21.45 -34.09 27.75
C ASN A 96 -21.80 -35.58 27.58
N GLU A 97 -21.06 -36.33 26.76
CA GLU A 97 -21.28 -37.78 26.63
C GLU A 97 -20.72 -38.54 27.84
N ASP A 98 -21.01 -39.85 27.95
CA ASP A 98 -20.58 -40.71 29.07
C ASP A 98 -19.05 -40.72 29.29
N ASP A 99 -18.27 -40.34 28.28
CA ASP A 99 -16.81 -40.21 28.31
C ASP A 99 -16.32 -38.74 28.46
N ALA A 100 -17.18 -37.81 28.91
CA ALA A 100 -16.77 -36.43 29.17
C ALA A 100 -15.72 -36.34 30.30
N PRO A 101 -14.73 -35.43 30.22
CA PRO A 101 -13.72 -35.32 31.28
C PRO A 101 -14.38 -34.97 32.61
N ALA A 102 -13.94 -35.65 33.68
CA ALA A 102 -14.43 -35.38 35.04
C ALA A 102 -14.18 -33.92 35.49
N GLU A 103 -13.14 -33.29 34.96
CA GLU A 103 -12.78 -31.89 35.21
C GLU A 103 -13.57 -30.89 34.34
N GLY A 104 -14.31 -31.36 33.33
CA GLY A 104 -15.12 -30.56 32.43
C GLY A 104 -14.45 -30.22 31.09
N ASN A 105 -15.13 -29.37 30.32
CA ASN A 105 -14.68 -28.86 29.03
C ASN A 105 -13.73 -27.69 29.24
N VAL A 106 -12.64 -27.66 28.47
CA VAL A 106 -11.71 -26.53 28.38
C VAL A 106 -12.11 -25.66 27.20
N PHE A 107 -12.26 -24.37 27.48
CA PHE A 107 -12.59 -23.35 26.50
C PHE A 107 -11.47 -22.31 26.42
N LYS A 108 -11.14 -21.94 25.19
CA LYS A 108 -10.25 -20.83 24.87
C LYS A 108 -11.05 -19.76 24.14
N ALA A 109 -10.83 -18.50 24.50
CA ALA A 109 -11.48 -17.37 23.84
C ALA A 109 -10.50 -16.23 23.58
N PHE A 110 -10.72 -15.48 22.51
CA PHE A 110 -9.93 -14.31 22.16
C PHE A 110 -10.79 -13.18 21.57
N THR A 111 -10.32 -11.95 21.75
CA THR A 111 -10.91 -10.73 21.20
C THR A 111 -9.78 -9.74 20.87
N PRO A 112 -9.89 -8.88 19.84
CA PRO A 112 -10.99 -8.76 18.90
C PRO A 112 -11.14 -10.00 17.99
N LEU A 113 -12.25 -10.07 17.25
CA LEU A 113 -12.45 -11.12 16.24
C LEU A 113 -11.36 -11.07 15.17
N THR A 114 -11.08 -12.24 14.58
CA THR A 114 -10.04 -12.38 13.55
C THR A 114 -10.36 -11.54 12.33
N THR A 115 -9.41 -10.71 11.94
CA THR A 115 -9.39 -10.02 10.64
C THR A 115 -8.10 -10.38 9.92
N ALA A 116 -8.03 -10.14 8.61
CA ALA A 116 -6.78 -10.29 7.88
C ALA A 116 -5.68 -9.33 8.38
N ALA A 117 -6.05 -8.23 9.05
CA ALA A 117 -5.10 -7.24 9.58
C ALA A 117 -4.46 -7.68 10.90
N ASN A 118 -5.24 -8.28 11.81
CA ASN A 118 -4.75 -8.66 13.13
C ASN A 118 -4.38 -10.16 13.24
N LEU A 119 -4.84 -11.01 12.32
CA LEU A 119 -4.72 -12.48 12.39
C LEU A 119 -5.02 -13.03 13.80
N ALA A 120 -5.96 -12.40 14.51
CA ALA A 120 -6.21 -12.67 15.90
C ALA A 120 -6.60 -14.13 16.09
N SER A 121 -5.94 -14.78 17.05
CA SER A 121 -6.29 -16.08 17.57
C SER A 121 -6.03 -16.10 19.07
N TYR A 122 -6.21 -17.24 19.71
CA TYR A 122 -5.84 -17.40 21.12
C TYR A 122 -4.32 -17.28 21.32
N ASP A 123 -3.51 -17.74 20.37
CA ASP A 123 -2.05 -17.84 20.52
C ASP A 123 -1.27 -16.79 19.70
N ARG A 124 -1.93 -16.07 18.78
CA ARG A 124 -1.28 -15.14 17.84
C ARG A 124 -2.11 -13.89 17.62
N PHE A 125 -1.44 -12.74 17.56
CA PHE A 125 -2.02 -11.46 17.18
C PHE A 125 -0.97 -10.55 16.54
N TYR A 126 -1.35 -9.84 15.49
CA TYR A 126 -0.57 -8.79 14.87
C TYR A 126 -1.14 -7.45 15.32
N ILE A 127 -0.32 -6.67 16.02
CA ILE A 127 -0.75 -5.38 16.56
C ILE A 127 -0.90 -4.35 15.41
N PRO A 128 -2.08 -3.74 15.25
CA PRO A 128 -2.25 -2.66 14.27
C PRO A 128 -1.32 -1.49 14.60
N ILE A 129 -0.48 -1.09 13.64
CA ILE A 129 0.41 0.07 13.80
C ILE A 129 -0.33 1.40 13.66
N TYR A 130 -1.51 1.41 13.04
CA TYR A 130 -2.30 2.61 12.85
C TYR A 130 -3.50 2.58 13.80
N GLN A 131 -3.42 3.38 14.88
CA GLN A 131 -4.37 3.42 16.00
C GLN A 131 -4.98 4.81 16.17
N ALA A 132 -5.03 5.61 15.09
CA ALA A 132 -5.36 7.03 15.12
C ALA A 132 -6.82 7.38 15.49
N SER A 133 -7.67 6.40 15.83
CA SER A 133 -9.06 6.58 16.29
C SER A 133 -9.38 5.66 17.47
N PRO A 134 -10.46 5.92 18.24
CA PRO A 134 -10.91 5.04 19.32
C PRO A 134 -11.17 3.60 18.90
N GLU A 135 -11.72 3.39 17.69
CA GLU A 135 -12.03 2.05 17.15
C GLU A 135 -10.76 1.32 16.75
N LEU A 136 -9.82 2.01 16.11
CA LEU A 136 -8.54 1.46 15.70
C LEU A 136 -7.66 1.13 16.92
N LEU A 137 -7.70 1.98 17.94
CA LEU A 137 -7.10 1.71 19.24
C LEU A 137 -7.75 0.49 19.89
N ALA A 138 -9.09 0.41 19.94
CA ALA A 138 -9.79 -0.76 20.48
C ALA A 138 -9.49 -2.05 19.71
N ALA A 139 -9.28 -1.97 18.39
CA ALA A 139 -8.89 -3.11 17.57
C ALA A 139 -7.46 -3.62 17.85
N ALA A 140 -6.62 -2.84 18.55
CA ALA A 140 -5.32 -3.26 19.03
C ALA A 140 -5.36 -3.95 20.42
N ASP A 141 -6.51 -3.90 21.11
CA ASP A 141 -6.72 -4.46 22.45
C ASP A 141 -6.93 -5.98 22.42
N TRP A 142 -5.85 -6.71 22.14
CA TRP A 142 -5.86 -8.17 22.16
C TRP A 142 -5.97 -8.70 23.59
N MET A 143 -7.04 -9.43 23.84
CA MET A 143 -7.27 -10.15 25.09
C MET A 143 -7.63 -11.60 24.83
N THR A 144 -7.32 -12.45 25.81
CA THR A 144 -7.69 -13.87 25.77
C THR A 144 -8.23 -14.34 27.10
N ALA A 145 -9.08 -15.36 27.10
CA ALA A 145 -9.61 -16.01 28.29
C ALA A 145 -9.50 -17.53 28.16
N THR A 146 -9.23 -18.22 29.26
CA THR A 146 -9.39 -19.68 29.37
C THR A 146 -10.37 -19.98 30.50
N ALA A 147 -11.28 -20.92 30.28
CA ALA A 147 -12.20 -21.39 31.30
C ALA A 147 -12.38 -22.91 31.23
N THR A 148 -12.49 -23.55 32.38
CA THR A 148 -12.78 -24.99 32.49
C THR A 148 -14.06 -25.18 33.30
N SER A 149 -15.07 -25.85 32.74
CA SER A 149 -16.34 -26.09 33.42
C SER A 149 -17.09 -27.30 32.87
N THR A 150 -18.05 -27.82 33.63
CA THR A 150 -19.08 -28.74 33.11
C THR A 150 -20.36 -27.97 32.79
N LYS A 151 -21.23 -28.52 31.94
CA LYS A 151 -22.56 -27.94 31.68
C LYS A 151 -23.38 -27.82 32.97
N ALA A 152 -23.30 -28.82 33.85
CA ALA A 152 -24.01 -28.84 35.13
C ALA A 152 -23.52 -27.75 36.10
N ALA A 153 -22.23 -27.41 36.08
CA ALA A 153 -21.68 -26.35 36.92
C ALA A 153 -21.97 -24.94 36.35
N ALA A 154 -22.06 -24.80 35.02
CA ALA A 154 -22.31 -23.54 34.32
C ALA A 154 -23.80 -23.17 34.25
N THR A 155 -24.49 -23.16 35.40
CA THR A 155 -25.95 -22.93 35.49
C THR A 155 -26.44 -21.60 34.91
N ASN A 156 -25.57 -20.57 34.90
CA ASN A 156 -25.86 -19.25 34.33
C ASN A 156 -25.01 -18.95 33.06
N GLY A 157 -24.44 -19.98 32.44
CA GLY A 157 -23.47 -19.87 31.34
C GLY A 157 -22.01 -19.95 31.79
N LEU A 158 -21.12 -20.10 30.82
CA LEU A 158 -19.66 -20.15 30.99
C LEU A 158 -19.12 -18.75 31.30
N SER A 159 -18.47 -18.60 32.46
CA SER A 159 -17.79 -17.35 32.83
C SER A 159 -16.43 -17.26 32.14
N LEU A 160 -16.21 -16.19 31.39
CA LEU A 160 -14.94 -15.90 30.72
C LEU A 160 -14.34 -14.62 31.28
N ASN A 161 -13.10 -14.70 31.75
CA ASN A 161 -12.33 -13.57 32.27
C ASN A 161 -11.18 -13.27 31.30
N PHE A 162 -11.31 -12.20 30.54
CA PHE A 162 -10.35 -11.79 29.52
C PHE A 162 -9.19 -11.01 30.11
N GLU A 163 -7.97 -11.43 29.80
CA GLU A 163 -6.72 -10.79 30.18
C GLU A 163 -6.08 -10.10 28.97
N HIS A 164 -5.62 -8.87 29.14
CA HIS A 164 -4.86 -8.13 28.14
C HIS A 164 -3.53 -8.81 27.84
N ARG A 165 -3.22 -8.97 26.55
CA ARG A 165 -1.94 -9.51 26.06
C ARG A 165 -0.96 -8.43 25.60
N ASN A 166 -1.43 -7.19 25.44
CA ASN A 166 -0.64 -6.00 25.12
C ASN A 166 -0.60 -5.03 26.33
N ALA A 167 0.20 -3.97 26.21
CA ALA A 167 0.28 -2.88 27.19
C ALA A 167 -0.33 -1.59 26.60
N LYS A 168 -0.81 -0.69 27.47
CA LYS A 168 -1.33 0.62 27.07
C LYS A 168 -0.33 1.73 27.42
N LEU A 169 -0.07 2.63 26.49
CA LEU A 169 0.57 3.92 26.73
C LEU A 169 -0.52 4.99 26.78
N HIS A 170 -0.42 5.88 27.76
CA HIS A 170 -1.32 7.02 27.94
C HIS A 170 -0.48 8.26 28.26
N PHE A 171 -0.68 9.34 27.51
CA PHE A 171 0.03 10.60 27.72
C PHE A 171 -0.97 11.72 27.93
N ASP A 172 -0.86 12.45 29.04
CA ASP A 172 -1.47 13.77 29.19
C ASP A 172 -0.61 14.79 28.45
N VAL A 173 -1.18 15.53 27.51
CA VAL A 173 -0.44 16.43 26.61
C VAL A 173 -0.73 17.88 26.90
N THR A 174 0.34 18.66 27.09
CA THR A 174 0.27 20.13 27.09
C THR A 174 0.98 20.69 25.86
N THR A 175 0.27 21.38 24.98
CA THR A 175 0.84 22.01 23.77
C THR A 175 1.04 23.51 23.98
N LYS A 176 2.19 24.06 23.54
CA LYS A 176 2.44 25.51 23.49
C LYS A 176 2.42 26.00 22.04
N ASP A 177 1.24 26.43 21.59
CA ASP A 177 0.98 26.97 20.24
C ASP A 177 1.21 26.00 19.07
N GLU A 178 1.28 24.69 19.33
CA GLU A 178 1.38 23.63 18.31
C GLU A 178 0.01 23.02 18.01
N THR A 179 -0.35 22.95 16.74
CA THR A 179 -1.47 22.13 16.26
C THR A 179 -0.93 20.75 15.91
N LEU A 180 -1.43 19.71 16.58
CA LEU A 180 -1.02 18.33 16.37
C LEU A 180 -2.20 17.50 15.88
N THR A 181 -1.89 16.47 15.10
CA THR A 181 -2.79 15.39 14.71
C THR A 181 -2.13 14.04 15.02
N SER A 182 -2.89 12.95 14.98
CA SER A 182 -2.34 11.61 15.15
C SER A 182 -1.19 11.31 14.16
N GLU A 183 -1.26 11.84 12.93
CA GLU A 183 -0.23 11.66 11.88
C GLU A 183 1.11 12.30 12.22
N ASP A 184 1.09 13.32 13.08
CA ASP A 184 2.29 14.01 13.51
C ASP A 184 3.04 13.21 14.58
N ILE A 185 2.48 12.09 15.06
CA ILE A 185 2.94 11.40 16.26
C ILE A 185 3.29 9.95 15.92
N THR A 186 4.42 9.47 16.44
CA THR A 186 4.77 8.05 16.39
C THR A 186 5.24 7.60 17.76
N VAL A 187 4.75 6.48 18.26
CA VAL A 187 5.21 5.86 19.51
C VAL A 187 5.99 4.58 19.24
N ILE A 188 6.56 4.02 20.31
CA ILE A 188 7.29 2.74 20.28
C ILE A 188 6.57 1.67 19.44
N GLY A 189 7.33 0.98 18.58
CA GLY A 189 6.79 0.01 17.62
C GLY A 189 6.33 0.64 16.29
N ASN A 190 6.71 1.90 16.03
CA ASN A 190 6.28 2.69 14.86
C ASN A 190 4.75 2.78 14.76
N ILE A 191 4.11 2.99 15.91
CA ILE A 191 2.66 3.06 16.00
C ILE A 191 2.21 4.51 15.90
N THR A 192 1.29 4.80 14.98
CA THR A 192 0.53 6.05 14.92
C THR A 192 -0.56 5.99 16.00
N PRO A 193 -0.45 6.76 17.09
CA PRO A 193 -1.35 6.64 18.23
C PRO A 193 -2.67 7.40 18.02
N TYR A 194 -3.65 7.17 18.87
CA TYR A 194 -4.84 8.01 18.95
C TYR A 194 -4.49 9.30 19.70
N TYR A 195 -4.64 10.45 19.05
CA TYR A 195 -4.54 11.76 19.70
C TYR A 195 -5.92 12.39 19.88
N SER A 196 -6.32 12.60 21.13
CA SER A 196 -7.52 13.37 21.47
C SER A 196 -7.18 14.84 21.59
N ALA A 197 -7.80 15.65 20.73
CA ALA A 197 -7.61 17.09 20.69
C ALA A 197 -8.54 17.88 21.63
N ASP A 198 -9.21 17.21 22.59
CA ASP A 198 -10.10 17.85 23.56
C ASP A 198 -9.33 18.95 24.32
N GLU A 199 -9.75 20.21 24.13
CA GLU A 199 -9.09 21.38 24.73
C GLU A 199 -9.04 21.34 26.25
N SER A 200 -9.96 20.59 26.88
CA SER A 200 -10.01 20.41 28.33
C SER A 200 -9.04 19.34 28.84
N ASN A 201 -8.68 18.37 28.01
CA ASN A 201 -7.73 17.31 28.35
C ASN A 201 -7.19 16.60 27.10
N LYS A 202 -6.10 17.12 26.52
CA LYS A 202 -5.45 16.51 25.36
C LYS A 202 -4.72 15.25 25.78
N THR A 203 -5.00 14.14 25.10
CA THR A 203 -4.36 12.85 25.41
C THR A 203 -3.81 12.16 24.18
N ILE A 204 -2.76 11.37 24.37
CA ILE A 204 -2.28 10.41 23.37
C ILE A 204 -2.44 9.01 23.97
N GLU A 205 -3.06 8.10 23.23
CA GLU A 205 -3.22 6.71 23.63
C GLU A 205 -2.72 5.76 22.55
N ALA A 206 -2.00 4.73 22.97
CA ALA A 206 -1.56 3.66 22.09
C ALA A 206 -1.53 2.33 22.83
N ILE A 207 -1.81 1.25 22.13
CA ILE A 207 -1.59 -0.10 22.61
C ILE A 207 -0.35 -0.63 21.92
N VAL A 208 0.60 -1.13 22.70
CA VAL A 208 1.93 -1.54 22.25
C VAL A 208 2.18 -2.99 22.64
N ALA A 209 3.03 -3.67 21.86
CA ALA A 209 3.52 -4.98 22.25
C ALA A 209 4.34 -4.88 23.54
N PRO A 210 4.31 -5.91 24.41
CA PRO A 210 5.20 -5.99 25.56
C PRO A 210 6.68 -5.93 25.12
N VAL A 211 7.51 -5.26 25.91
CA VAL A 211 8.96 -5.11 25.67
C VAL A 211 9.70 -5.68 26.86
N SER A 212 10.49 -6.72 26.63
CA SER A 212 11.21 -7.42 27.70
C SER A 212 12.36 -6.56 28.26
N ALA A 213 12.78 -6.85 29.50
CA ALA A 213 13.95 -6.18 30.09
C ALA A 213 15.23 -6.41 29.28
N ASP A 214 15.33 -7.55 28.59
CA ASP A 214 16.46 -7.92 27.74
C ASP A 214 16.51 -7.13 26.42
N GLU A 215 15.39 -6.62 25.93
CA GLU A 215 15.34 -5.73 24.76
C GLU A 215 15.79 -4.29 25.10
N ILE A 216 15.80 -3.94 26.39
CA ILE A 216 16.17 -2.61 26.89
C ILE A 216 17.65 -2.64 27.35
N THR A 217 18.57 -2.70 26.38
CA THR A 217 20.01 -2.97 26.62
C THR A 217 20.87 -1.71 26.86
N SER A 218 20.81 -1.10 28.04
CA SER A 218 21.63 0.07 28.48
C SER A 218 21.15 1.46 27.99
N SER A 219 21.70 2.53 28.57
CA SER A 219 21.27 3.91 28.34
C SER A 219 21.47 4.43 26.91
N THR A 220 22.27 3.77 26.08
CA THR A 220 22.64 4.20 24.72
C THR A 220 21.83 3.54 23.59
N SER A 221 20.93 2.59 23.88
CA SER A 221 20.09 1.88 22.90
C SER A 221 18.61 1.79 23.31
N ARG A 222 18.16 2.71 24.19
CA ARG A 222 16.77 2.71 24.66
C ARG A 222 15.83 3.04 23.49
N PRO A 223 14.71 2.33 23.34
CA PRO A 223 13.76 2.60 22.27
C PRO A 223 13.19 4.01 22.41
N THR A 224 12.93 4.65 21.28
CA THR A 224 12.13 5.87 21.22
C THR A 224 10.74 5.58 21.77
N LEU A 225 10.33 6.32 22.80
CA LEU A 225 8.99 6.20 23.38
C LEU A 225 7.97 6.90 22.48
N ILE A 226 8.30 8.12 22.09
CA ILE A 226 7.42 8.98 21.30
C ILE A 226 8.23 10.01 20.49
N SER A 227 7.80 10.23 19.25
CA SER A 227 8.28 11.23 18.31
C SER A 227 7.13 12.13 17.86
N PHE A 228 7.44 13.39 17.56
CA PHE A 228 6.53 14.36 16.95
C PHE A 228 7.18 15.00 15.73
N ARG A 229 6.42 15.12 14.64
CA ARG A 229 6.77 15.93 13.48
C ARG A 229 6.12 17.31 13.62
N LEU A 230 6.92 18.37 13.64
CA LEU A 230 6.43 19.74 13.80
C LEU A 230 6.11 20.38 12.44
N ALA A 231 5.35 21.49 12.44
CA ALA A 231 4.91 22.20 11.25
C ALA A 231 6.04 22.69 10.32
N GLY A 232 7.29 22.76 10.80
CA GLY A 232 8.48 23.08 10.02
C GLY A 232 9.20 21.89 9.38
N GLY A 233 8.71 20.66 9.60
CA GLY A 233 9.33 19.42 9.11
C GLY A 233 10.38 18.82 10.06
N ASP A 234 10.74 19.50 11.14
CA ASP A 234 11.65 18.99 12.17
C ASP A 234 10.97 17.88 13.01
N GLU A 235 11.75 16.86 13.40
CA GLU A 235 11.30 15.78 14.28
C GLU A 235 11.90 15.96 15.68
N ILE A 236 11.07 15.90 16.70
CA ILE A 236 11.49 15.86 18.11
C ILE A 236 11.08 14.52 18.73
N SER A 237 11.98 13.88 19.46
CA SER A 237 11.73 12.55 20.03
C SER A 237 12.25 12.43 21.46
N VAL A 238 11.62 11.55 22.23
CA VAL A 238 12.03 11.21 23.60
C VAL A 238 12.15 9.70 23.76
N PRO A 239 13.27 9.20 24.31
CA PRO A 239 13.44 7.77 24.61
C PRO A 239 12.62 7.34 25.83
N LEU A 240 12.35 6.04 25.94
CA LEU A 240 11.68 5.44 27.10
C LEU A 240 12.39 5.83 28.42
N PRO A 241 11.71 6.38 29.44
CA PRO A 241 12.33 6.78 30.71
C PRO A 241 13.08 5.65 31.41
N THR A 242 14.23 5.94 32.03
CA THR A 242 15.07 4.93 32.71
C THR A 242 14.40 4.26 33.90
N SER A 243 13.34 4.85 34.46
CA SER A 243 12.49 4.24 35.49
C SER A 243 11.65 3.07 34.97
N ILE A 244 11.52 2.92 33.65
CA ILE A 244 10.84 1.80 32.99
C ILE A 244 11.90 0.83 32.48
N SER A 245 11.98 -0.33 33.11
CA SER A 245 12.89 -1.41 32.74
C SER A 245 12.25 -2.47 31.85
N GLN A 246 10.93 -2.43 31.65
CA GLN A 246 10.15 -3.33 30.78
C GLN A 246 8.75 -2.76 30.53
N ILE A 247 8.11 -3.17 29.44
CA ILE A 247 6.70 -2.91 29.13
C ILE A 247 5.93 -4.23 29.26
N GLU A 248 5.06 -4.35 30.25
CA GLU A 248 4.36 -5.60 30.59
C GLU A 248 2.93 -5.63 30.07
N ALA A 249 2.48 -6.81 29.62
CA ALA A 249 1.09 -7.03 29.24
C ALA A 249 0.13 -6.73 30.41
N GLY A 250 -1.00 -6.08 30.11
CA GLY A 250 -2.01 -5.72 31.10
C GLY A 250 -1.63 -4.55 32.02
N LYS A 251 -0.53 -3.85 31.73
CA LYS A 251 -0.17 -2.59 32.41
C LYS A 251 -0.48 -1.38 31.53
N GLN A 252 -0.79 -0.26 32.19
CA GLN A 252 -0.89 1.05 31.57
C GLN A 252 0.25 1.94 32.07
N TYR A 253 0.98 2.54 31.14
CA TYR A 253 2.08 3.45 31.38
C TYR A 253 1.59 4.88 31.13
N ASN A 254 1.52 5.66 32.20
CA ASN A 254 0.99 7.02 32.18
C ASN A 254 2.15 8.01 32.20
N PHE A 255 2.11 8.96 31.28
CA PHE A 255 3.09 10.03 31.14
C PHE A 255 2.36 11.37 31.13
N SER A 256 2.99 12.41 31.67
CA SER A 256 2.57 13.78 31.40
C SER A 256 3.67 14.45 30.59
N ILE A 257 3.32 15.01 29.43
CA ILE A 257 4.27 15.60 28.49
C ILE A 257 3.92 17.04 28.14
N THR A 258 4.93 17.81 27.80
CA THR A 258 4.77 19.16 27.24
C THR A 258 5.49 19.24 25.91
N VAL A 259 4.76 19.66 24.88
CA VAL A 259 5.22 19.85 23.50
C VAL A 259 5.22 21.34 23.19
N GLY A 260 6.33 21.87 22.68
CA GLY A 260 6.39 23.21 22.10
C GLY A 260 7.46 23.31 21.02
N HIS A 261 7.49 24.44 20.32
CA HIS A 261 8.28 24.77 19.12
C HIS A 261 9.65 24.10 18.91
N ASN A 262 10.38 23.65 19.95
CA ASN A 262 11.62 22.88 19.83
C ASN A 262 11.93 22.04 21.09
N THR A 263 10.93 21.66 21.89
CA THR A 263 11.18 20.94 23.14
C THR A 263 10.05 19.99 23.49
N LEU A 264 10.43 18.75 23.80
CA LEU A 264 9.56 17.72 24.35
C LEU A 264 10.08 17.32 25.74
N THR A 265 9.26 17.51 26.79
CA THR A 265 9.64 17.13 28.16
C THR A 265 8.60 16.21 28.78
N ILE A 266 9.06 15.15 29.47
CA ILE A 266 8.23 14.32 30.34
C ILE A 266 8.31 14.89 31.76
N SER A 267 7.17 15.25 32.34
CA SER A 267 7.06 15.81 33.69
C SER A 267 6.66 14.77 34.74
N SER A 268 5.99 13.69 34.33
CA SER A 268 5.59 12.59 35.22
C SER A 268 5.62 11.24 34.51
N VAL A 269 5.87 10.16 35.27
CA VAL A 269 5.79 8.76 34.82
C VAL A 269 5.16 7.93 35.94
N SER A 270 4.13 7.14 35.63
CA SER A 270 3.57 6.16 36.56
C SER A 270 3.06 4.91 35.82
N VAL A 271 2.95 3.79 36.52
CA VAL A 271 2.48 2.51 35.96
C VAL A 271 1.32 2.01 36.81
N THR A 272 0.20 1.68 36.15
CA THR A 272 -1.00 1.15 36.79
C THR A 272 -1.40 -0.17 36.13
N ASP A 273 -2.26 -0.94 36.79
CA ASP A 273 -2.98 -2.00 36.07
C ASP A 273 -3.85 -1.36 35.00
N TRP A 274 -3.90 -1.99 33.81
CA TRP A 274 -4.79 -1.56 32.76
C TRP A 274 -6.21 -1.97 33.15
N THR A 275 -6.92 -1.05 33.79
CA THR A 275 -8.32 -1.20 34.15
C THR A 275 -9.12 -0.35 33.17
N ALA A 276 -10.08 -0.96 32.47
CA ALA A 276 -10.83 -0.28 31.43
C ALA A 276 -11.66 0.88 32.03
N ALA A 277 -11.14 2.10 31.99
CA ALA A 277 -11.99 3.21 31.61
C ALA A 277 -12.37 2.90 30.16
N THR A 278 -13.65 2.68 29.90
CA THR A 278 -14.17 2.79 28.54
C THR A 278 -13.52 4.04 27.96
N VAL A 279 -12.84 3.93 26.81
CA VAL A 279 -12.80 5.10 25.93
C VAL A 279 -14.28 5.31 25.64
N THR A 280 -14.91 6.14 26.46
CA THR A 280 -16.30 6.50 26.27
C THR A 280 -16.28 7.04 24.86
N PRO A 281 -17.09 6.51 23.93
CA PRO A 281 -17.37 7.27 22.74
C PRO A 281 -17.72 8.65 23.27
N GLY A 282 -16.88 9.64 22.96
CA GLY A 282 -17.37 10.99 22.97
C GLY A 282 -18.67 10.95 22.16
N LYS A 283 -19.59 11.86 22.45
CA LYS A 283 -20.60 12.15 21.43
C LYS A 283 -19.89 12.81 20.25
N GLU A 284 -19.18 11.99 19.51
CA GLU A 284 -18.60 12.13 18.20
C GLU A 284 -18.65 10.68 17.71
N ASP A 285 -19.88 10.18 17.59
CA ASP A 285 -20.54 9.96 16.30
C ASP A 285 -19.87 8.77 15.61
N GLU A 286 -20.67 7.80 15.17
CA GLU A 286 -20.34 7.18 13.88
C GLU A 286 -20.06 8.36 12.97
N ALA A 287 -18.79 8.67 12.71
CA ALA A 287 -18.44 9.87 11.99
C ALA A 287 -18.73 9.62 10.52
N SER A 288 -20.03 9.50 10.18
CA SER A 288 -20.52 10.29 9.07
C SER A 288 -20.02 11.68 9.35
N CYS A 289 -18.91 12.04 8.71
CA CYS A 289 -18.46 13.41 8.69
C CYS A 289 -19.70 14.23 8.31
N ALA A 290 -19.97 15.32 9.03
CA ALA A 290 -20.96 16.27 8.52
C ALA A 290 -20.59 16.55 7.05
N ASP A 291 -21.58 16.66 6.14
CA ASP A 291 -21.31 16.79 4.68
C ASP A 291 -20.27 17.91 4.37
N GLU A 292 -20.16 18.89 5.28
CA GLU A 292 -19.21 20.00 5.26
C GLU A 292 -17.73 19.62 5.53
N ASP A 293 -17.46 18.47 6.17
CA ASP A 293 -16.13 17.99 6.58
C ASP A 293 -15.61 16.81 5.73
N ILE A 294 -16.40 16.33 4.76
CA ILE A 294 -15.99 15.24 3.87
C ILE A 294 -15.12 15.80 2.75
N ASP A 295 -13.92 15.25 2.61
CA ASP A 295 -12.97 15.60 1.56
C ASP A 295 -13.36 14.94 0.23
N TYR A 296 -14.53 15.28 -0.30
CA TYR A 296 -15.06 14.72 -1.55
C TYR A 296 -14.13 14.96 -2.72
N ILE A 297 -14.07 14.01 -3.65
CA ILE A 297 -13.50 14.24 -4.98
C ILE A 297 -14.19 15.44 -5.61
N THR A 298 -13.46 16.54 -5.75
CA THR A 298 -14.01 17.84 -6.13
C THR A 298 -13.28 18.42 -7.33
N PHE A 299 -14.04 18.69 -8.39
CA PHE A 299 -13.58 19.35 -9.60
C PHE A 299 -13.94 20.82 -9.61
N THR A 300 -12.96 21.65 -9.94
CA THR A 300 -13.11 23.10 -10.11
C THR A 300 -12.57 23.53 -11.47
N ALA A 301 -13.30 24.41 -12.14
CA ALA A 301 -12.94 24.97 -13.45
C ALA A 301 -13.37 26.45 -13.52
N GLU A 302 -12.50 27.31 -14.05
CA GLU A 302 -12.72 28.76 -14.14
C GLU A 302 -13.87 29.14 -15.10
N SER A 303 -14.17 28.26 -16.07
CA SER A 303 -15.27 28.40 -17.02
C SER A 303 -16.05 27.10 -17.13
N GLU A 304 -17.17 27.13 -17.86
CA GLU A 304 -18.01 25.96 -18.06
C GLU A 304 -17.20 24.76 -18.58
N GLN A 305 -17.39 23.63 -17.92
CA GLN A 305 -16.83 22.32 -18.24
C GLN A 305 -17.93 21.28 -18.14
N GLN A 306 -17.77 20.21 -18.89
CA GLN A 306 -18.70 19.09 -18.92
C GLN A 306 -17.94 17.81 -18.61
N ILE A 307 -18.52 16.95 -17.79
CA ILE A 307 -17.99 15.63 -17.47
C ILE A 307 -18.96 14.55 -17.93
N LYS A 308 -18.40 13.43 -18.40
CA LYS A 308 -19.09 12.17 -18.59
C LYS A 308 -18.32 11.07 -17.88
N VAL A 309 -19.03 10.18 -17.19
CA VAL A 309 -18.45 8.96 -16.61
C VAL A 309 -18.82 7.80 -17.53
N VAL A 310 -17.81 7.09 -18.03
CA VAL A 310 -17.95 6.04 -19.03
C VAL A 310 -17.39 4.73 -18.50
N TYR A 311 -18.06 3.61 -18.76
CA TYR A 311 -17.55 2.29 -18.44
C TYR A 311 -17.11 1.54 -19.71
N TYR A 312 -15.97 0.87 -19.61
CA TYR A 312 -15.36 0.05 -20.67
C TYR A 312 -15.26 -1.42 -20.23
N ASP A 313 -15.69 -2.35 -21.08
CA ASP A 313 -15.59 -3.78 -20.82
C ASP A 313 -14.15 -4.30 -21.04
N ASP A 314 -13.46 -3.79 -22.06
CA ASP A 314 -12.07 -4.14 -22.38
C ASP A 314 -11.09 -3.11 -21.79
N ASP A 315 -9.84 -3.07 -22.29
CA ASP A 315 -8.86 -2.07 -21.87
C ASP A 315 -9.20 -0.73 -22.54
N PRO A 316 -9.43 0.37 -21.78
CA PRO A 316 -9.82 1.64 -22.37
C PRO A 316 -8.77 2.22 -23.33
N ARG A 317 -7.51 1.76 -23.27
CA ARG A 317 -6.46 2.16 -24.23
C ARG A 317 -6.71 1.64 -25.65
N ASP A 318 -7.40 0.53 -25.80
CA ASP A 318 -7.73 -0.06 -27.11
C ASP A 318 -8.95 0.60 -27.76
N GLU A 319 -9.82 1.20 -26.93
CA GLU A 319 -11.10 1.76 -27.36
C GLU A 319 -11.10 3.30 -27.48
N LEU A 320 -10.30 4.00 -26.67
CA LEU A 320 -10.20 5.45 -26.70
C LEU A 320 -9.16 5.91 -27.73
N ASP A 321 -9.57 6.78 -28.65
CA ASP A 321 -8.64 7.50 -29.52
C ASP A 321 -7.85 8.54 -28.70
N PRO A 322 -6.53 8.40 -28.49
CA PRO A 322 -5.71 9.38 -27.77
C PRO A 322 -5.72 10.77 -28.41
N THR A 323 -6.00 10.86 -29.71
CA THR A 323 -6.05 12.12 -30.47
C THR A 323 -7.43 12.76 -30.44
N ASN A 324 -8.48 11.96 -30.19
CA ASN A 324 -9.85 12.39 -30.04
C ASN A 324 -10.56 11.63 -28.90
N PRO A 325 -10.16 11.84 -27.63
CA PRO A 325 -10.79 11.18 -26.48
C PRO A 325 -12.26 11.61 -26.29
N TYR A 326 -12.70 12.61 -27.06
CA TYR A 326 -14.04 13.18 -27.10
C TYR A 326 -14.92 12.62 -28.23
N GLY A 327 -14.41 11.67 -29.02
CA GLY A 327 -15.07 11.10 -30.21
C GLY A 327 -16.38 10.35 -29.92
N ASP A 328 -16.93 9.70 -30.96
CA ASP A 328 -18.20 8.98 -30.85
C ASP A 328 -18.09 7.81 -29.84
N GLN A 329 -18.68 8.01 -28.67
CA GLN A 329 -18.71 7.02 -27.59
C GLN A 329 -19.95 6.13 -27.67
N SER A 330 -20.46 5.84 -28.87
CA SER A 330 -21.64 5.00 -29.10
C SER A 330 -21.54 3.58 -28.51
N TYR A 331 -20.33 3.12 -28.17
CA TYR A 331 -20.05 1.81 -27.58
C TYR A 331 -19.95 1.83 -26.05
N ALA A 332 -19.88 3.02 -25.44
CA ALA A 332 -19.81 3.20 -24.01
C ALA A 332 -21.11 2.75 -23.33
N ILE A 333 -21.02 1.78 -22.42
CA ILE A 333 -22.15 1.40 -21.59
C ILE A 333 -22.23 2.39 -20.43
N THR A 334 -23.17 3.32 -20.49
CA THR A 334 -23.48 4.29 -19.42
C THR A 334 -24.34 3.70 -18.30
N ARG A 335 -24.91 2.51 -18.51
CA ARG A 335 -25.73 1.79 -17.51
C ARG A 335 -25.10 0.46 -17.12
N SER A 336 -24.49 0.44 -15.95
CA SER A 336 -24.09 -0.81 -15.31
C SER A 336 -25.33 -1.52 -14.75
N THR A 337 -25.40 -2.85 -14.91
CA THR A 337 -26.36 -3.69 -14.17
C THR A 337 -25.96 -3.91 -12.71
N ASP A 338 -24.83 -3.36 -12.28
CA ASP A 338 -24.28 -3.56 -10.94
C ASP A 338 -24.86 -2.58 -9.91
N THR A 339 -24.81 -3.01 -8.66
CA THR A 339 -25.28 -2.28 -7.47
C THR A 339 -24.36 -1.14 -7.01
N TYR A 340 -23.44 -0.66 -7.87
CA TYR A 340 -22.44 0.36 -7.51
C TYR A 340 -23.02 1.76 -7.56
N LYS A 341 -23.31 2.34 -6.40
CA LYS A 341 -23.92 3.67 -6.27
C LYS A 341 -22.86 4.76 -6.25
N TYR A 342 -22.74 5.48 -7.36
CA TYR A 342 -22.00 6.74 -7.47
C TYR A 342 -22.97 7.91 -7.59
N GLU A 343 -22.64 9.00 -6.93
CA GLU A 343 -23.44 10.22 -6.93
C GLU A 343 -22.56 11.43 -7.20
N TYR A 344 -23.16 12.48 -7.77
CA TYR A 344 -22.52 13.77 -7.96
C TYR A 344 -23.37 14.90 -7.37
N SER A 345 -22.73 16.00 -7.02
CA SER A 345 -23.37 17.23 -6.53
C SER A 345 -22.75 18.44 -7.20
N ILE A 346 -23.59 19.33 -7.74
CA ILE A 346 -23.17 20.59 -8.37
C ILE A 346 -23.37 21.73 -7.40
N ASN A 347 -22.31 22.50 -7.15
CA ASN A 347 -22.31 23.71 -6.32
C ASN A 347 -22.96 23.50 -4.94
N ASN A 348 -22.60 22.41 -4.28
CA ASN A 348 -23.17 21.98 -3.01
C ASN A 348 -24.69 21.74 -3.02
N GLY A 349 -25.25 21.46 -4.20
CA GLY A 349 -26.65 21.08 -4.39
C GLY A 349 -26.92 19.63 -4.02
N GLU A 350 -28.12 19.15 -4.38
CA GLU A 350 -28.54 17.77 -4.11
C GLU A 350 -27.58 16.75 -4.74
N TRP A 351 -27.42 15.61 -4.07
CA TRP A 351 -26.68 14.48 -4.59
C TRP A 351 -27.55 13.70 -5.56
N ILE A 352 -27.07 13.56 -6.80
CA ILE A 352 -27.79 12.93 -7.91
C ILE A 352 -27.04 11.66 -8.29
N PRO A 353 -27.70 10.49 -8.35
CA PRO A 353 -27.07 9.25 -8.83
C PRO A 353 -26.68 9.35 -10.31
N PHE A 354 -25.51 8.80 -10.68
CA PHE A 354 -25.10 8.77 -12.09
C PHE A 354 -26.03 7.92 -12.98
N ASP A 355 -26.70 6.91 -12.40
CA ASP A 355 -27.62 6.02 -13.13
C ASP A 355 -28.93 6.72 -13.58
N GLU A 356 -29.20 7.92 -13.05
CA GLU A 356 -30.35 8.75 -13.42
C GLU A 356 -30.07 9.68 -14.61
N ILE A 357 -28.82 9.80 -15.04
CA ILE A 357 -28.44 10.60 -16.22
C ILE A 357 -28.81 9.83 -17.50
N ASP A 358 -29.42 10.51 -18.47
CA ASP A 358 -29.61 9.94 -19.82
C ASP A 358 -28.26 9.73 -20.48
N ASP A 359 -28.07 8.61 -21.17
CA ASP A 359 -26.82 8.25 -21.85
C ASP A 359 -26.29 9.34 -22.82
N SER A 360 -27.19 10.22 -23.27
CA SER A 360 -26.91 11.37 -24.14
C SER A 360 -26.50 12.67 -23.41
N ASP A 361 -26.66 12.74 -22.09
CA ASP A 361 -26.44 13.94 -21.29
C ASP A 361 -25.04 13.99 -20.65
N ASN A 362 -24.51 15.19 -20.47
CA ASN A 362 -23.27 15.46 -19.74
C ASN A 362 -23.59 16.28 -18.47
N VAL A 363 -22.80 16.07 -17.41
CA VAL A 363 -22.91 16.90 -16.20
C VAL A 363 -22.09 18.18 -16.38
N ILE A 364 -22.74 19.33 -16.21
CA ILE A 364 -22.15 20.66 -16.44
C ILE A 364 -21.72 21.29 -15.11
N PHE A 365 -20.49 21.80 -15.04
CA PHE A 365 -19.93 22.50 -13.87
C PHE A 365 -18.95 23.61 -14.30
N GLY A 366 -18.36 24.33 -13.35
CA GLY A 366 -17.38 25.38 -13.60
C GLY A 366 -17.99 26.75 -13.91
N GLY A 367 -17.20 27.81 -13.75
CA GLY A 367 -17.67 29.20 -13.86
C GLY A 367 -18.89 29.47 -12.97
N ASP A 368 -19.95 30.04 -13.56
CA ASP A 368 -21.20 30.37 -12.84
C ASP A 368 -21.98 29.13 -12.35
N LYS A 369 -21.61 27.92 -12.78
CA LYS A 369 -22.24 26.66 -12.33
C LYS A 369 -21.62 26.10 -11.04
N GLY A 370 -20.49 26.64 -10.59
CA GLY A 370 -19.80 26.21 -9.36
C GLY A 370 -19.04 24.89 -9.50
N THR A 371 -18.72 24.26 -8.37
CA THR A 371 -17.90 23.04 -8.31
C THR A 371 -18.71 21.78 -8.58
N LEU A 372 -18.04 20.70 -8.99
CA LEU A 372 -18.61 19.36 -9.08
C LEU A 372 -17.97 18.47 -8.02
N ARG A 373 -18.76 17.79 -7.19
CA ARG A 373 -18.29 16.83 -6.19
C ARG A 373 -18.77 15.42 -6.53
N LEU A 374 -17.95 14.41 -6.30
CA LEU A 374 -18.28 12.99 -6.49
C LEU A 374 -18.16 12.21 -5.18
N ARG A 375 -19.03 11.21 -5.01
CA ARG A 375 -18.96 10.24 -3.92
C ARG A 375 -19.47 8.87 -4.34
N GLY A 376 -19.14 7.84 -3.57
CA GLY A 376 -19.59 6.47 -3.82
C GLY A 376 -19.82 5.69 -2.53
N LYS A 377 -20.61 4.61 -2.65
CA LYS A 377 -20.85 3.63 -1.58
C LYS A 377 -20.75 2.20 -2.11
N ASN A 378 -19.54 1.66 -2.13
CA ASN A 378 -19.13 0.35 -2.64
C ASN A 378 -17.72 -0.05 -2.14
N THR A 379 -17.36 -1.33 -2.22
CA THR A 379 -16.04 -1.83 -1.81
C THR A 379 -15.01 -1.90 -2.94
N SER A 380 -15.44 -1.61 -4.17
CA SER A 380 -14.76 -2.00 -5.39
C SER A 380 -13.99 -0.86 -6.07
N GLY A 381 -14.23 0.38 -5.66
CA GLY A 381 -13.79 1.56 -6.38
C GLY A 381 -14.47 1.67 -7.74
N THR A 382 -13.98 2.58 -8.58
CA THR A 382 -14.65 2.96 -9.83
C THR A 382 -14.69 1.85 -10.86
N ARG A 383 -13.76 0.87 -10.82
CA ARG A 383 -13.68 -0.31 -11.71
C ARG A 383 -13.91 0.01 -13.19
N LYS A 384 -12.85 0.41 -13.91
CA LYS A 384 -12.91 0.77 -15.34
C LYS A 384 -13.91 1.88 -15.71
N ARG A 385 -14.50 2.57 -14.72
CA ARG A 385 -15.21 3.82 -14.97
C ARG A 385 -14.18 4.93 -15.14
N VAL A 386 -14.22 5.55 -16.31
CA VAL A 386 -13.33 6.61 -16.76
C VAL A 386 -14.08 7.93 -16.74
N ILE A 387 -13.39 8.99 -16.31
CA ILE A 387 -13.85 10.36 -16.38
C ILE A 387 -13.41 10.97 -17.72
N VAL A 388 -14.35 11.59 -18.42
CA VAL A 388 -14.12 12.27 -19.69
C VAL A 388 -14.62 13.70 -19.58
N PHE A 389 -13.71 14.67 -19.63
CA PHE A 389 -14.08 16.08 -19.82
C PHE A 389 -14.45 16.33 -21.29
N LYS A 390 -15.28 17.33 -21.61
CA LYS A 390 -15.66 17.60 -23.04
C LYS A 390 -15.26 18.98 -23.56
N ASN A 391 -14.94 19.92 -22.67
CA ASN A 391 -14.42 21.24 -23.03
C ASN A 391 -12.91 21.30 -22.79
N GLU A 392 -12.23 22.27 -23.39
CA GLU A 392 -10.79 22.49 -23.21
C GLU A 392 -10.42 23.19 -21.89
N THR A 393 -11.42 23.62 -21.10
CA THR A 393 -11.22 24.31 -19.82
C THR A 393 -10.40 23.46 -18.86
N LYS A 394 -9.35 24.02 -18.25
CA LYS A 394 -8.54 23.35 -17.24
C LYS A 394 -9.36 23.00 -16.00
N VAL A 395 -9.07 21.83 -15.41
CA VAL A 395 -9.81 21.29 -14.27
C VAL A 395 -8.83 20.95 -13.15
N ALA A 396 -9.02 21.57 -11.98
CA ALA A 396 -8.37 21.13 -10.75
C ALA A 396 -9.21 20.02 -10.12
N CYS A 397 -8.57 18.94 -9.67
CA CYS A 397 -9.17 17.90 -8.86
C CYS A 397 -8.52 17.87 -7.47
N THR A 398 -9.36 17.77 -6.44
CA THR A 398 -8.99 17.65 -5.01
C THR A 398 -9.86 16.59 -4.37
N GLY A 399 -9.67 16.32 -3.07
CA GLY A 399 -10.43 15.30 -2.35
C GLY A 399 -9.64 14.03 -2.08
N ASP A 400 -10.22 13.14 -1.28
CA ASP A 400 -9.70 11.82 -0.93
C ASP A 400 -10.38 10.75 -1.79
N ILE A 401 -9.60 9.97 -2.54
CA ILE A 401 -10.14 8.94 -3.43
C ILE A 401 -10.99 7.89 -2.72
N ARG A 402 -10.80 7.71 -1.41
CA ARG A 402 -11.59 6.79 -0.60
C ARG A 402 -13.06 7.19 -0.47
N THR A 403 -13.42 8.46 -0.72
CA THR A 403 -14.83 8.88 -0.75
C THR A 403 -15.61 8.27 -1.91
N LEU A 404 -14.93 7.70 -2.90
CA LEU A 404 -15.55 6.91 -3.96
C LEU A 404 -15.81 5.45 -3.55
N LEU A 405 -15.24 4.99 -2.42
CA LEU A 405 -15.53 3.71 -1.81
C LEU A 405 -16.67 3.85 -0.82
N ASP A 406 -16.45 4.58 0.28
CA ASP A 406 -17.50 4.82 1.26
C ASP A 406 -17.30 6.21 1.84
N TYR A 407 -18.04 7.20 1.33
CA TYR A 407 -17.89 8.57 1.76
C TYR A 407 -18.23 8.83 3.23
N GLU A 408 -19.06 7.98 3.85
CA GLU A 408 -19.41 8.11 5.27
C GLU A 408 -18.25 7.64 6.17
N SER A 409 -17.45 6.68 5.70
CA SER A 409 -16.38 6.05 6.49
C SER A 409 -15.00 6.10 5.82
N TYR A 410 -14.80 7.04 4.88
CA TYR A 410 -13.67 7.04 3.94
C TYR A 410 -12.29 7.05 4.61
N LYS A 411 -12.17 7.62 5.80
CA LYS A 411 -10.91 7.65 6.57
C LYS A 411 -10.45 6.26 7.00
N THR A 412 -11.37 5.32 7.18
CA THR A 412 -11.14 3.95 7.68
C THR A 412 -11.54 2.85 6.71
N VAL A 413 -12.09 3.21 5.54
CA VAL A 413 -12.57 2.24 4.55
C VAL A 413 -11.45 1.31 4.10
N ASP A 414 -11.75 0.01 3.99
CA ASP A 414 -10.80 -0.98 3.53
C ASP A 414 -10.53 -0.81 2.03
N THR A 415 -9.26 -0.67 1.66
CA THR A 415 -8.83 -0.43 0.27
C THR A 415 -8.33 -1.70 -0.42
N ARG A 416 -8.42 -2.88 0.21
CA ARG A 416 -7.87 -4.13 -0.35
C ARG A 416 -8.47 -4.55 -1.69
N ASP A 417 -9.75 -4.22 -1.91
CA ASP A 417 -10.51 -4.55 -3.12
C ASP A 417 -10.77 -3.29 -3.98
N ALA A 418 -10.15 -2.17 -3.60
CA ALA A 418 -10.34 -0.91 -4.27
C ALA A 418 -9.64 -0.93 -5.64
N ASN A 419 -10.37 -0.54 -6.68
CA ASN A 419 -9.85 -0.44 -8.02
C ASN A 419 -10.30 0.88 -8.67
N PHE A 420 -9.32 1.71 -8.99
CA PHE A 420 -9.48 3.03 -9.62
C PHE A 420 -8.74 3.09 -10.97
N ASN A 421 -8.56 1.94 -11.62
CA ASN A 421 -7.81 1.87 -12.86
C ASN A 421 -8.42 2.78 -13.93
N PHE A 422 -7.54 3.47 -14.65
CA PHE A 422 -7.88 4.37 -15.74
C PHE A 422 -8.85 5.51 -15.41
N LEU A 423 -9.11 5.82 -14.13
CA LEU A 423 -10.15 6.79 -13.75
C LEU A 423 -10.01 8.14 -14.47
N PHE A 424 -8.78 8.61 -14.70
CA PHE A 424 -8.48 9.86 -15.40
C PHE A 424 -7.70 9.65 -16.71
N ILE A 425 -7.85 8.51 -17.40
CA ILE A 425 -7.19 8.30 -18.70
C ILE A 425 -7.58 9.40 -19.71
N TYR A 426 -6.58 9.95 -20.39
CA TYR A 426 -6.66 11.05 -21.37
C TYR A 426 -7.34 12.32 -20.86
N CYS A 427 -7.37 12.57 -19.55
CA CYS A 427 -7.86 13.82 -18.97
C CYS A 427 -6.87 14.97 -19.19
N LYS A 428 -6.68 15.40 -20.44
CA LYS A 428 -5.74 16.46 -20.85
C LYS A 428 -6.03 17.82 -20.20
N GLN A 429 -7.22 18.02 -19.64
CA GLN A 429 -7.61 19.23 -18.92
C GLN A 429 -7.16 19.23 -17.44
N LEU A 430 -6.88 18.06 -16.87
CA LEU A 430 -6.60 17.89 -15.45
C LEU A 430 -5.25 18.52 -15.09
N ILE A 431 -5.25 19.47 -14.15
CA ILE A 431 -4.04 20.17 -13.70
C ILE A 431 -3.56 19.73 -12.31
N SER A 432 -4.42 19.10 -11.51
CA SER A 432 -4.11 18.56 -10.19
C SER A 432 -4.82 17.23 -9.96
N ALA A 433 -4.24 16.38 -9.12
CA ALA A 433 -4.78 15.07 -8.77
C ALA A 433 -5.40 15.07 -7.36
N PRO A 434 -6.36 14.17 -7.09
CA PRO A 434 -6.85 13.95 -5.73
C PRO A 434 -5.80 13.23 -4.86
N LYS A 435 -6.01 13.23 -3.55
CA LYS A 435 -5.21 12.48 -2.58
C LYS A 435 -5.43 10.98 -2.77
N LEU A 436 -4.33 10.22 -2.80
CA LEU A 436 -4.32 8.76 -2.94
C LEU A 436 -3.72 8.08 -1.68
N PRO A 437 -4.36 8.19 -0.51
CA PRO A 437 -3.79 7.71 0.76
C PRO A 437 -3.79 6.18 0.93
N CYS A 438 -4.25 5.42 -0.07
CA CYS A 438 -4.38 3.96 0.03
C CYS A 438 -3.00 3.30 0.25
N MET A 439 -2.82 2.66 1.40
CA MET A 439 -1.61 1.91 1.73
C MET A 439 -1.66 0.46 1.27
N LYS A 440 -2.86 -0.10 1.10
CA LYS A 440 -3.10 -1.45 0.60
C LYS A 440 -3.77 -1.35 -0.76
N LEU A 441 -3.12 -1.90 -1.78
CA LEU A 441 -3.56 -1.81 -3.16
C LEU A 441 -3.89 -3.21 -3.67
N ASP A 442 -5.02 -3.34 -4.36
CA ASP A 442 -5.30 -4.53 -5.14
C ASP A 442 -4.43 -4.54 -6.41
N LYS A 443 -4.43 -5.69 -7.11
CA LYS A 443 -3.89 -5.80 -8.47
C LYS A 443 -4.50 -4.70 -9.35
N LYS A 444 -3.64 -4.02 -10.12
CA LYS A 444 -4.05 -2.95 -11.05
C LYS A 444 -4.81 -1.78 -10.41
N CYS A 445 -4.73 -1.59 -9.08
CA CYS A 445 -5.53 -0.59 -8.36
C CYS A 445 -5.52 0.81 -8.99
N TYR A 446 -4.35 1.30 -9.41
CA TYR A 446 -4.16 2.59 -10.06
C TYR A 446 -3.54 2.48 -11.46
N GLU A 447 -3.70 1.31 -12.11
CA GLU A 447 -3.22 1.09 -13.47
C GLU A 447 -3.75 2.18 -14.40
N GLY A 448 -2.86 2.89 -15.09
CA GLY A 448 -3.19 3.91 -16.08
C GLY A 448 -4.04 5.08 -15.54
N MET A 449 -4.10 5.29 -14.23
CA MET A 449 -5.05 6.24 -13.62
C MET A 449 -4.95 7.64 -14.21
N PHE A 450 -3.76 8.15 -14.52
CA PHE A 450 -3.52 9.46 -15.14
C PHE A 450 -2.87 9.35 -16.53
N TYR A 451 -3.00 8.21 -17.20
CA TYR A 451 -2.43 7.98 -18.53
C TYR A 451 -2.83 9.11 -19.50
N GLY A 452 -1.87 9.80 -20.11
CA GLY A 452 -2.10 10.88 -21.06
C GLY A 452 -2.67 12.18 -20.47
N CYS A 453 -2.57 12.40 -19.14
CA CYS A 453 -2.92 13.66 -18.50
C CYS A 453 -1.85 14.74 -18.78
N THR A 454 -1.79 15.25 -20.00
CA THR A 454 -0.72 16.15 -20.47
C THR A 454 -0.66 17.52 -19.78
N SER A 455 -1.64 17.88 -18.93
CA SER A 455 -1.62 19.13 -18.16
C SER A 455 -1.36 18.93 -16.66
N LEU A 456 -1.21 17.70 -16.19
CA LEU A 456 -0.95 17.41 -14.78
C LEU A 456 0.49 17.83 -14.46
N VAL A 457 0.63 18.80 -13.55
CA VAL A 457 1.95 19.38 -13.21
C VAL A 457 2.58 18.70 -12.00
N GLU A 458 1.76 18.27 -11.05
CA GLU A 458 2.16 17.66 -9.79
C GLU A 458 1.49 16.30 -9.60
N ALA A 459 2.27 15.30 -9.26
CA ALA A 459 1.76 13.98 -8.93
C ALA A 459 1.25 13.92 -7.47
N PRO A 460 0.19 13.15 -7.19
CA PRO A 460 -0.27 12.90 -5.83
C PRO A 460 0.73 12.03 -5.06
N ALA A 461 0.73 12.14 -3.73
CA ALA A 461 1.53 11.26 -2.87
C ALA A 461 1.07 9.79 -2.97
N LEU A 462 2.03 8.86 -3.00
CA LEU A 462 1.81 7.42 -3.11
C LEU A 462 2.42 6.70 -1.89
N PRO A 463 1.68 6.52 -0.78
CA PRO A 463 2.26 6.08 0.50
C PRO A 463 2.47 4.56 0.63
N ALA A 464 2.05 3.75 -0.34
CA ALA A 464 2.11 2.30 -0.24
C ALA A 464 3.57 1.78 -0.17
N THR A 465 3.88 1.00 0.86
CA THR A 465 5.22 0.40 1.06
C THR A 465 5.34 -1.02 0.50
N THR A 466 4.20 -1.63 0.15
CA THR A 466 4.10 -2.97 -0.45
C THR A 466 3.15 -2.90 -1.63
N LEU A 467 3.58 -3.43 -2.77
CA LEU A 467 2.84 -3.29 -4.02
C LEU A 467 2.29 -4.61 -4.53
N ALA A 468 1.06 -4.55 -5.04
CA ALA A 468 0.45 -5.64 -5.78
C ALA A 468 0.85 -5.60 -7.26
N VAL A 469 0.58 -6.69 -7.96
CA VAL A 469 0.86 -6.85 -9.40
C VAL A 469 0.23 -5.69 -10.18
N SER A 470 1.02 -5.04 -11.04
CA SER A 470 0.56 -3.94 -11.91
C SER A 470 -0.13 -2.75 -11.20
N CYS A 471 0.00 -2.59 -9.88
CA CYS A 471 -0.85 -1.62 -9.16
C CYS A 471 -0.64 -0.16 -9.55
N TYR A 472 0.55 0.23 -10.04
CA TYR A 472 0.87 1.55 -10.58
C TYR A 472 1.34 1.50 -12.05
N GLU A 473 1.10 0.38 -12.73
CA GLU A 473 1.44 0.20 -14.14
C GLU A 473 0.86 1.36 -14.97
N ASN A 474 1.67 1.99 -15.82
CA ASN A 474 1.27 3.06 -16.74
C ASN A 474 0.62 4.30 -16.06
N MET A 475 0.73 4.47 -14.74
CA MET A 475 -0.07 5.44 -13.97
C MET A 475 0.05 6.88 -14.48
N PHE A 476 1.25 7.34 -14.86
CA PHE A 476 1.52 8.69 -15.37
C PHE A 476 2.08 8.68 -16.80
N TYR A 477 1.92 7.59 -17.56
CA TYR A 477 2.37 7.51 -18.95
C TYR A 477 1.91 8.75 -19.74
N GLY A 478 2.81 9.39 -20.49
CA GLY A 478 2.49 10.55 -21.33
C GLY A 478 2.04 11.80 -20.57
N CYS A 479 2.28 11.91 -19.26
CA CYS A 479 2.04 13.14 -18.49
C CYS A 479 3.13 14.18 -18.80
N THR A 480 3.09 14.75 -20.00
CA THR A 480 4.17 15.60 -20.54
C THR A 480 4.41 16.91 -19.78
N SER A 481 3.51 17.34 -18.89
CA SER A 481 3.71 18.52 -18.02
C SER A 481 4.21 18.17 -16.61
N LEU A 482 4.32 16.89 -16.25
CA LEU A 482 4.76 16.48 -14.92
C LEU A 482 6.25 16.78 -14.74
N VAL A 483 6.60 17.62 -13.76
CA VAL A 483 7.97 18.10 -13.56
C VAL A 483 8.74 17.28 -12.52
N GLU A 484 8.03 16.80 -11.50
CA GLU A 484 8.58 16.03 -10.37
C GLU A 484 7.76 14.76 -10.14
N ALA A 485 8.46 13.65 -9.91
CA ALA A 485 7.83 12.40 -9.56
C ALA A 485 7.44 12.37 -8.06
N PRO A 486 6.37 11.65 -7.69
CA PRO A 486 6.03 11.43 -6.29
C PRO A 486 7.05 10.50 -5.62
N ALA A 487 7.14 10.55 -4.29
CA ALA A 487 7.93 9.58 -3.54
C ALA A 487 7.38 8.15 -3.74
N LEU A 488 8.29 7.18 -3.92
CA LEU A 488 7.97 5.76 -4.11
C LEU A 488 8.59 4.94 -2.95
N PRO A 489 7.92 4.86 -1.79
CA PRO A 489 8.49 4.26 -0.58
C PRO A 489 8.52 2.73 -0.59
N ALA A 490 8.01 2.08 -1.64
CA ALA A 490 7.87 0.64 -1.67
C ALA A 490 9.21 -0.11 -1.69
N THR A 491 9.38 -1.01 -0.73
CA THR A 491 10.53 -1.92 -0.67
C THR A 491 10.18 -3.34 -1.08
N THR A 492 8.89 -3.68 -1.11
CA THR A 492 8.38 -4.98 -1.55
C THR A 492 7.59 -4.81 -2.83
N LEU A 493 8.19 -5.23 -3.94
CA LEU A 493 7.65 -5.08 -5.29
C LEU A 493 7.03 -6.38 -5.79
N ALA A 494 5.92 -6.27 -6.52
CA ALA A 494 5.34 -7.36 -7.29
C ALA A 494 5.62 -7.16 -8.79
N ASN A 495 5.30 -8.19 -9.60
CA ASN A 495 5.51 -8.13 -11.04
C ASN A 495 4.78 -6.92 -11.65
N TYR A 496 5.45 -6.23 -12.57
CA TYR A 496 4.89 -5.11 -13.34
C TYR A 496 4.39 -3.90 -12.51
N CYS A 497 4.68 -3.85 -11.20
CA CYS A 497 4.03 -2.87 -10.31
C CYS A 497 4.29 -1.40 -10.68
N TYR A 498 5.42 -1.05 -11.28
CA TYR A 498 5.77 0.29 -11.78
C TYR A 498 6.11 0.31 -13.29
N GLU A 499 5.70 -0.72 -14.05
CA GLU A 499 5.97 -0.76 -15.50
C GLU A 499 5.42 0.50 -16.18
N SER A 500 6.24 1.14 -17.01
CA SER A 500 5.90 2.34 -17.80
C SER A 500 5.28 3.50 -17.00
N MET A 501 5.55 3.57 -15.69
CA MET A 501 4.85 4.52 -14.80
C MET A 501 5.03 5.98 -15.23
N PHE A 502 6.22 6.38 -15.69
CA PHE A 502 6.53 7.72 -16.17
C PHE A 502 7.01 7.76 -17.62
N GLU A 503 6.70 6.72 -18.41
CA GLU A 503 7.03 6.71 -19.83
C GLU A 503 6.45 7.95 -20.53
N ASP A 504 7.21 8.57 -21.44
CA ASP A 504 6.89 9.81 -22.15
C ASP A 504 6.58 11.04 -21.25
N CYS A 505 6.99 11.03 -19.97
CA CYS A 505 6.96 12.22 -19.12
C CYS A 505 8.11 13.19 -19.47
N SER A 506 8.05 13.76 -20.67
CA SER A 506 9.13 14.57 -21.26
C SER A 506 9.56 15.81 -20.46
N SER A 507 8.74 16.34 -19.54
CA SER A 507 9.12 17.44 -18.64
C SER A 507 9.71 17.00 -17.30
N LEU A 508 9.75 15.70 -17.00
CA LEU A 508 10.22 15.17 -15.73
C LEU A 508 11.73 15.42 -15.58
N LYS A 509 12.11 16.18 -14.54
CA LYS A 509 13.51 16.58 -14.30
C LYS A 509 14.18 15.78 -13.19
N VAL A 510 13.40 15.29 -12.24
CA VAL A 510 13.87 14.62 -11.03
C VAL A 510 13.15 13.29 -10.91
N ALA A 511 13.92 12.20 -11.00
CA ALA A 511 13.41 10.86 -10.73
C ALA A 511 13.24 10.63 -9.21
N PRO A 512 12.30 9.77 -8.80
CA PRO A 512 12.11 9.40 -7.40
C PRO A 512 13.21 8.43 -6.93
N ALA A 513 13.41 8.34 -5.61
CA ALA A 513 14.24 7.29 -5.04
C ALA A 513 13.57 5.91 -5.25
N LEU A 514 14.37 4.89 -5.56
CA LEU A 514 13.93 3.50 -5.75
C LEU A 514 14.58 2.60 -4.69
N PRO A 515 13.97 2.44 -3.49
CA PRO A 515 14.62 1.83 -2.34
C PRO A 515 14.70 0.30 -2.36
N ALA A 516 13.93 -0.36 -3.24
CA ALA A 516 13.88 -1.82 -3.30
C ALA A 516 15.22 -2.45 -3.74
N THR A 517 15.73 -3.39 -2.94
CA THR A 517 16.92 -4.20 -3.25
C THR A 517 16.58 -5.56 -3.86
N GLU A 518 15.37 -6.06 -3.58
CA GLU A 518 14.82 -7.28 -4.16
C GLU A 518 13.79 -6.92 -5.21
N LEU A 519 14.07 -7.29 -6.46
CA LEU A 519 13.25 -6.95 -7.61
C LEU A 519 12.34 -8.11 -8.02
N ALA A 520 11.21 -7.76 -8.63
CA ALA A 520 10.26 -8.68 -9.25
C ALA A 520 10.39 -8.64 -10.80
N GLU A 521 9.68 -9.51 -11.51
CA GLU A 521 9.70 -9.49 -12.98
C GLU A 521 9.11 -8.19 -13.52
N SER A 522 9.82 -7.55 -14.47
CA SER A 522 9.38 -6.34 -15.17
C SER A 522 8.96 -5.17 -14.25
N CYS A 523 9.41 -5.16 -12.99
CA CYS A 523 8.92 -4.21 -11.99
C CYS A 523 9.10 -2.73 -12.36
N TYR A 524 10.18 -2.39 -13.05
CA TYR A 524 10.57 -1.03 -13.45
C TYR A 524 10.77 -0.91 -14.96
N LYS A 525 10.23 -1.85 -15.74
CA LYS A 525 10.37 -1.88 -17.19
C LYS A 525 9.82 -0.57 -17.78
N SER A 526 10.58 0.05 -18.69
CA SER A 526 10.22 1.32 -19.36
C SER A 526 9.85 2.47 -18.43
N MET A 527 10.21 2.43 -17.14
CA MET A 527 9.67 3.35 -16.14
C MET A 527 9.91 4.84 -16.47
N PHE A 528 11.06 5.18 -17.07
CA PHE A 528 11.42 6.53 -17.49
C PHE A 528 11.72 6.63 -18.99
N ASP A 529 11.23 5.68 -19.80
CA ASP A 529 11.36 5.74 -21.26
C ASP A 529 10.79 7.07 -21.79
N GLY A 530 11.47 7.73 -22.72
CA GLY A 530 11.05 9.04 -23.28
C GLY A 530 11.10 10.22 -22.30
N CYS A 531 11.65 10.07 -21.09
CA CYS A 531 11.86 11.17 -20.13
C CYS A 531 13.00 12.11 -20.56
N SER A 532 12.82 12.78 -21.70
CA SER A 532 13.85 13.57 -22.39
C SER A 532 14.40 14.77 -21.60
N SER A 533 13.76 15.21 -20.51
CA SER A 533 14.29 16.24 -19.59
C SER A 533 15.07 15.70 -18.39
N LEU A 534 15.08 14.37 -18.18
CA LEU A 534 15.73 13.74 -17.02
C LEU A 534 17.25 13.79 -17.19
N LYS A 535 17.94 14.47 -16.27
CA LYS A 535 19.40 14.68 -16.35
C LYS A 535 20.22 13.68 -15.54
N VAL A 536 19.62 13.15 -14.48
CA VAL A 536 20.25 12.28 -13.48
C VAL A 536 19.30 11.14 -13.19
N ALA A 537 19.78 9.92 -13.37
CA ALA A 537 19.04 8.71 -13.03
C ALA A 537 19.00 8.48 -11.50
N PRO A 538 17.98 7.80 -10.97
CA PRO A 538 17.96 7.36 -9.58
C PRO A 538 18.99 6.26 -9.31
N ALA A 539 19.33 6.06 -8.03
CA ALA A 539 20.16 4.93 -7.62
C ALA A 539 19.42 3.61 -7.84
N LEU A 540 20.14 2.57 -8.31
CA LEU A 540 19.62 1.24 -8.61
C LEU A 540 20.35 0.19 -7.76
N PRO A 541 19.91 -0.09 -6.51
CA PRO A 541 20.72 -0.82 -5.53
C PRO A 541 20.72 -2.36 -5.71
N ALA A 542 19.90 -2.91 -6.60
CA ALA A 542 19.70 -4.35 -6.73
C ALA A 542 20.96 -5.08 -7.25
N THR A 543 21.39 -6.13 -6.53
CA THR A 543 22.53 -6.99 -6.92
C THR A 543 22.12 -8.21 -7.73
N GLU A 544 20.82 -8.49 -7.82
CA GLU A 544 20.20 -9.52 -8.66
C GLU A 544 19.05 -8.90 -9.44
N LEU A 545 19.02 -9.11 -10.76
CA LEU A 545 17.95 -8.59 -11.62
C LEU A 545 17.10 -9.69 -12.20
N LYS A 546 15.79 -9.60 -11.97
CA LYS A 546 14.78 -10.44 -12.59
C LYS A 546 14.56 -10.07 -14.06
N SER A 547 13.90 -10.97 -14.78
CA SER A 547 13.63 -10.83 -16.20
C SER A 547 13.01 -9.46 -16.50
N THR A 548 13.60 -8.77 -17.47
CA THR A 548 13.07 -7.51 -18.03
C THR A 548 12.90 -6.34 -17.04
N CYS A 549 13.28 -6.43 -15.74
CA CYS A 549 12.91 -5.36 -14.78
C CYS A 549 13.53 -3.98 -15.11
N TYR A 550 14.70 -3.88 -15.74
CA TYR A 550 15.26 -2.60 -16.20
C TYR A 550 15.32 -2.47 -17.73
N ALA A 551 14.58 -3.30 -18.47
CA ALA A 551 14.51 -3.15 -19.91
C ALA A 551 13.87 -1.80 -20.26
N TYR A 552 14.45 -1.08 -21.24
CA TYR A 552 14.01 0.23 -21.73
C TYR A 552 13.89 1.33 -20.66
N MET A 553 14.42 1.12 -19.44
CA MET A 553 14.12 1.98 -18.29
C MET A 553 14.43 3.47 -18.52
N PHE A 554 15.47 3.77 -19.30
CA PHE A 554 15.87 5.13 -19.70
C PHE A 554 16.03 5.26 -21.22
N ASP A 555 15.29 4.47 -22.00
CA ASP A 555 15.29 4.64 -23.46
C ASP A 555 14.81 6.06 -23.81
N ASP A 556 15.37 6.65 -24.88
CA ASP A 556 15.17 8.03 -25.33
C ASP A 556 15.29 9.13 -24.23
N CYS A 557 16.02 8.86 -23.13
CA CYS A 557 16.37 9.87 -22.12
C CYS A 557 17.49 10.80 -22.63
N THR A 558 17.19 11.59 -23.65
CA THR A 558 18.17 12.39 -24.41
C THR A 558 18.95 13.42 -23.58
N SER A 559 18.46 13.84 -22.41
CA SER A 559 19.19 14.73 -21.48
C SER A 559 20.04 14.02 -20.42
N LEU A 560 19.99 12.68 -20.33
CA LEU A 560 20.72 11.91 -19.34
C LEU A 560 22.23 11.97 -19.64
N THR A 561 23.01 12.55 -18.73
CA THR A 561 24.46 12.77 -18.97
C THR A 561 25.35 11.73 -18.30
N VAL A 562 24.85 11.12 -17.21
CA VAL A 562 25.55 10.14 -16.37
C VAL A 562 24.59 9.00 -16.07
N ALA A 563 25.02 7.78 -16.36
CA ALA A 563 24.29 6.56 -16.01
C ALA A 563 24.39 6.26 -14.50
N PRO A 564 23.39 5.61 -13.90
CA PRO A 564 23.47 5.12 -12.53
C PRO A 564 24.47 3.96 -12.40
N GLU A 565 24.92 3.68 -11.19
CA GLU A 565 25.68 2.45 -10.91
C GLU A 565 24.79 1.21 -11.13
N LEU A 566 25.38 0.16 -11.71
CA LEU A 566 24.71 -1.11 -12.00
C LEU A 566 25.40 -2.25 -11.23
N PRO A 567 25.09 -2.46 -9.95
CA PRO A 567 25.82 -3.41 -9.09
C PRO A 567 25.48 -4.88 -9.35
N ALA A 568 24.50 -5.17 -10.21
CA ALA A 568 23.99 -6.52 -10.40
C ALA A 568 25.02 -7.49 -11.02
N THR A 569 25.24 -8.62 -10.34
CA THR A 569 26.11 -9.71 -10.83
C THR A 569 25.32 -10.93 -11.29
N THR A 570 24.05 -11.03 -10.89
CA THR A 570 23.15 -12.13 -11.28
C THR A 570 22.05 -11.57 -12.17
N LEU A 571 22.04 -12.02 -13.42
CA LEU A 571 21.25 -11.45 -14.51
C LEU A 571 20.29 -12.49 -15.10
N TYR A 572 19.00 -12.15 -15.17
CA TYR A 572 17.96 -12.94 -15.86
C TYR A 572 17.73 -12.44 -17.30
N PRO A 573 17.01 -13.18 -18.17
CA PRO A 573 16.82 -12.77 -19.56
C PRO A 573 16.27 -11.34 -19.71
N TYR A 574 16.78 -10.61 -20.69
CA TYR A 574 16.33 -9.26 -21.06
C TYR A 574 16.46 -8.18 -19.96
N CYS A 575 17.18 -8.43 -18.86
CA CYS A 575 17.16 -7.54 -17.69
C CYS A 575 17.54 -6.07 -17.93
N TYR A 576 18.47 -5.77 -18.84
CA TYR A 576 18.93 -4.43 -19.19
C TYR A 576 18.71 -4.09 -20.68
N ASN A 577 17.82 -4.83 -21.34
CA ASN A 577 17.60 -4.72 -22.79
C ASN A 577 17.19 -3.27 -23.15
N TYR A 578 17.93 -2.62 -24.06
CA TYR A 578 17.72 -1.22 -24.48
C TYR A 578 17.69 -0.17 -23.34
N MET A 579 18.25 -0.47 -22.16
CA MET A 579 18.11 0.39 -20.97
C MET A 579 18.49 1.86 -21.18
N PHE A 580 19.53 2.15 -21.96
CA PHE A 580 20.01 3.51 -22.28
C PHE A 580 20.00 3.76 -23.80
N SER A 581 19.12 3.09 -24.54
CA SER A 581 18.99 3.36 -25.97
C SER A 581 18.60 4.84 -26.18
N ASP A 582 19.12 5.42 -27.25
CA ASP A 582 18.95 6.82 -27.64
C ASP A 582 19.21 7.89 -26.55
N CYS A 583 19.97 7.54 -25.51
CA CYS A 583 20.54 8.47 -24.52
C CYS A 583 21.66 9.31 -25.15
N THR A 584 21.30 10.20 -26.08
CA THR A 584 22.25 10.93 -26.94
C THR A 584 23.21 11.86 -26.20
N SER A 585 22.89 12.27 -24.96
CA SER A 585 23.79 13.08 -24.10
C SER A 585 24.66 12.25 -23.15
N LEU A 586 24.53 10.92 -23.14
CA LEU A 586 25.29 10.06 -22.22
C LEU A 586 26.76 10.00 -22.64
N THR A 587 27.63 10.55 -21.80
CA THR A 587 29.07 10.66 -22.11
C THR A 587 29.91 9.51 -21.55
N THR A 588 29.42 8.86 -20.49
CA THR A 588 30.11 7.80 -19.77
C THR A 588 29.15 6.65 -19.50
N ALA A 589 29.53 5.45 -19.91
CA ALA A 589 28.79 4.23 -19.61
C ALA A 589 29.10 3.75 -18.18
N PRO A 590 28.14 3.06 -17.51
CA PRO A 590 28.35 2.47 -16.20
C PRO A 590 29.23 1.21 -16.29
N ALA A 591 29.83 0.81 -15.17
CA ALA A 591 30.50 -0.49 -15.10
C ALA A 591 29.48 -1.63 -15.21
N LEU A 592 29.86 -2.72 -15.91
CA LEU A 592 29.07 -3.93 -16.05
C LEU A 592 29.78 -5.08 -15.32
N PRO A 593 29.43 -5.39 -14.05
CA PRO A 593 30.21 -6.31 -13.23
C PRO A 593 29.93 -7.79 -13.52
N ALA A 594 28.78 -8.14 -14.11
CA ALA A 594 28.41 -9.52 -14.40
C ALA A 594 29.34 -10.19 -15.43
N THR A 595 29.81 -11.40 -15.11
CA THR A 595 30.62 -12.25 -15.99
C THR A 595 29.84 -13.37 -16.64
N ASP A 596 28.69 -13.73 -16.06
CA ASP A 596 27.74 -14.70 -16.63
C ASP A 596 26.52 -13.95 -17.13
N LEU A 597 26.21 -14.08 -18.42
CA LEU A 597 25.11 -13.37 -19.06
C LEU A 597 23.94 -14.30 -19.34
N ALA A 598 22.73 -13.76 -19.18
CA ALA A 598 21.51 -14.36 -19.70
C ALA A 598 21.17 -13.83 -21.10
N LYS A 599 20.26 -14.54 -21.76
CA LYS A 599 19.76 -14.20 -23.10
C LYS A 599 19.39 -12.71 -23.19
N SER A 600 19.93 -12.03 -24.18
CA SER A 600 19.61 -10.63 -24.52
C SER A 600 19.78 -9.59 -23.39
N CYS A 601 20.44 -9.88 -22.25
CA CYS A 601 20.37 -8.94 -21.13
C CYS A 601 20.98 -7.57 -21.46
N TYR A 602 22.08 -7.47 -22.22
CA TYR A 602 22.63 -6.18 -22.68
C TYR A 602 22.33 -5.85 -24.14
N SER A 603 21.36 -6.54 -24.75
CA SER A 603 20.98 -6.27 -26.13
C SER A 603 20.47 -4.84 -26.26
N GLY A 604 21.02 -4.08 -27.20
CA GLY A 604 20.64 -2.69 -27.50
C GLY A 604 20.95 -1.67 -26.40
N MET A 605 21.64 -2.06 -25.32
CA MET A 605 21.72 -1.27 -24.08
C MET A 605 22.19 0.19 -24.27
N PHE A 606 23.12 0.44 -25.20
CA PHE A 606 23.60 1.79 -25.53
C PHE A 606 23.37 2.15 -27.01
N SER A 607 22.42 1.50 -27.68
CA SER A 607 22.07 1.85 -29.06
C SER A 607 21.79 3.36 -29.18
N GLY A 608 22.27 4.03 -30.21
CA GLY A 608 22.03 5.46 -30.41
C GLY A 608 22.70 6.42 -29.40
N CYS A 609 23.54 5.94 -28.47
CA CYS A 609 24.31 6.79 -27.55
C CYS A 609 25.41 7.57 -28.27
N THR A 610 25.03 8.60 -29.03
CA THR A 610 25.94 9.31 -29.93
C THR A 610 27.03 10.10 -29.22
N ALA A 611 26.85 10.53 -27.95
CA ALA A 611 27.90 11.19 -27.17
C ALA A 611 28.90 10.23 -26.50
N LEU A 612 28.64 8.91 -26.51
CA LEU A 612 29.49 7.94 -25.83
C LEU A 612 30.80 7.75 -26.59
N THR A 613 31.92 8.03 -25.93
CA THR A 613 33.26 7.95 -26.55
C THR A 613 34.02 6.67 -26.19
N LYS A 614 33.66 6.03 -25.07
CA LYS A 614 34.27 4.79 -24.58
C LYS A 614 33.17 3.84 -24.10
N ALA A 615 33.23 2.60 -24.57
CA ALA A 615 32.36 1.53 -24.09
C ALA A 615 32.75 1.10 -22.66
N PRO A 616 31.81 0.53 -21.89
CA PRO A 616 32.18 -0.24 -20.71
C PRO A 616 32.95 -1.50 -21.10
N GLU A 617 33.68 -2.07 -20.16
CA GLU A 617 34.34 -3.35 -20.36
C GLU A 617 33.30 -4.48 -20.42
N LEU A 618 33.32 -5.28 -21.50
CA LEU A 618 32.44 -6.42 -21.68
C LEU A 618 33.14 -7.69 -21.16
N LYS A 619 32.80 -8.10 -19.93
CA LYS A 619 33.55 -9.09 -19.13
C LYS A 619 33.14 -10.55 -19.32
N ALA A 620 32.05 -10.82 -20.02
CA ALA A 620 31.55 -12.18 -20.18
C ALA A 620 32.57 -13.08 -20.91
N SER A 621 32.93 -14.21 -20.31
CA SER A 621 33.87 -15.17 -20.92
C SER A 621 33.20 -16.03 -22.00
N ILE A 622 31.91 -16.32 -21.84
CA ILE A 622 31.10 -17.08 -22.79
C ILE A 622 29.90 -16.22 -23.17
N LEU A 623 29.76 -15.93 -24.47
CA LEU A 623 28.59 -15.22 -24.97
C LEU A 623 27.40 -16.17 -25.07
N VAL A 624 26.21 -15.63 -24.81
CA VAL A 624 24.93 -16.34 -24.97
C VAL A 624 24.07 -15.66 -26.03
N THR A 625 22.96 -16.28 -26.42
CA THR A 625 22.07 -15.77 -27.46
C THR A 625 21.73 -14.29 -27.22
N ASP A 626 22.01 -13.48 -28.24
CA ASP A 626 21.75 -12.04 -28.27
C ASP A 626 22.38 -11.17 -27.16
N CYS A 627 23.31 -11.68 -26.35
CA CYS A 627 23.71 -10.97 -25.13
C CYS A 627 24.32 -9.58 -25.37
N TYR A 628 24.99 -9.36 -26.51
CA TYR A 628 25.54 -8.08 -26.94
C TYR A 628 25.00 -7.63 -28.31
N SER A 629 23.88 -8.20 -28.79
CA SER A 629 23.23 -7.72 -30.01
C SER A 629 22.95 -6.23 -29.90
N TYR A 630 23.25 -5.44 -30.94
CA TYR A 630 22.95 -4.02 -31.00
C TYR A 630 23.54 -3.12 -29.90
N ILE A 631 24.40 -3.64 -29.01
CA ILE A 631 24.78 -2.93 -27.76
C ILE A 631 25.32 -1.52 -28.00
N PHE A 632 26.08 -1.29 -29.08
CA PHE A 632 26.58 0.02 -29.48
C PHE A 632 26.16 0.42 -30.91
N LEU A 633 25.04 -0.10 -31.41
CA LEU A 633 24.47 0.33 -32.68
C LEU A 633 24.39 1.87 -32.71
N ASP A 634 24.80 2.52 -33.81
CA ASP A 634 24.71 3.96 -34.02
C ASP A 634 25.46 4.85 -32.98
N CYS A 635 26.35 4.28 -32.16
CA CYS A 635 27.25 5.02 -31.26
C CYS A 635 28.37 5.74 -32.04
N SER A 636 28.03 6.80 -32.78
CA SER A 636 28.89 7.39 -33.81
C SER A 636 30.24 7.94 -33.29
N ASN A 637 30.34 8.42 -32.04
CA ASN A 637 31.59 8.93 -31.44
C ASN A 637 32.42 7.87 -30.69
N LEU A 638 32.00 6.60 -30.69
CA LEU A 638 32.67 5.53 -29.95
C LEU A 638 34.08 5.26 -30.50
N SER A 639 35.09 5.48 -29.67
CA SER A 639 36.52 5.36 -30.03
C SER A 639 37.21 4.13 -29.45
N SER A 640 36.61 3.47 -28.45
CA SER A 640 37.25 2.35 -27.78
C SER A 640 36.24 1.34 -27.25
N VAL A 641 36.50 0.06 -27.53
CA VAL A 641 35.71 -1.10 -27.10
C VAL A 641 36.65 -2.17 -26.58
N THR A 642 36.34 -2.74 -25.41
CA THR A 642 37.04 -3.89 -24.84
C THR A 642 36.04 -5.01 -24.61
N MET A 643 36.26 -6.16 -25.24
CA MET A 643 35.44 -7.36 -25.10
C MET A 643 36.33 -8.59 -24.93
N LEU A 644 36.25 -9.24 -23.77
CA LEU A 644 37.22 -10.27 -23.35
C LEU A 644 36.64 -11.69 -23.36
N ALA A 645 35.59 -11.94 -24.16
CA ALA A 645 35.02 -13.27 -24.31
C ALA A 645 36.00 -14.24 -24.99
N GLU A 646 35.97 -15.49 -24.56
CA GLU A 646 36.68 -16.62 -25.15
C GLU A 646 35.80 -17.35 -26.17
N ASP A 647 34.49 -17.45 -25.90
CA ASP A 647 33.51 -18.06 -26.79
C ASP A 647 32.50 -17.02 -27.31
N VAL A 648 32.51 -16.82 -28.63
CA VAL A 648 31.67 -15.86 -29.37
C VAL A 648 30.78 -16.55 -30.42
N ASN A 649 30.52 -17.85 -30.26
CA ASN A 649 29.80 -18.66 -31.27
C ASN A 649 28.27 -18.69 -31.08
N ALA A 650 27.75 -18.13 -29.99
CA ALA A 650 26.32 -18.15 -29.71
C ALA A 650 25.50 -17.44 -30.80
N GLU A 651 24.27 -17.92 -30.98
CA GLU A 651 23.33 -17.37 -31.96
C GLU A 651 23.18 -15.87 -31.77
N THR A 652 23.41 -15.13 -32.85
CA THR A 652 23.25 -13.66 -32.94
C THR A 652 23.95 -12.84 -31.84
N CYS A 653 24.86 -13.41 -31.04
CA CYS A 653 25.38 -12.76 -29.83
C CYS A 653 26.12 -11.41 -30.07
N LEU A 654 26.60 -11.18 -31.29
CA LEU A 654 27.23 -9.93 -31.74
C LEU A 654 26.50 -9.31 -32.94
N TYR A 655 25.21 -9.60 -33.12
CA TYR A 655 24.46 -9.09 -34.26
C TYR A 655 24.36 -7.56 -34.20
N LEU A 656 24.94 -6.87 -35.20
CA LEU A 656 24.97 -5.41 -35.34
C LEU A 656 25.52 -4.65 -34.12
N TRP A 657 26.32 -5.32 -33.27
CA TRP A 657 26.81 -4.76 -32.01
C TRP A 657 27.65 -3.48 -32.14
N LEU A 658 28.29 -3.25 -33.30
CA LEU A 658 29.09 -2.07 -33.64
C LEU A 658 28.67 -1.40 -34.95
N GLU A 659 27.52 -1.78 -35.51
CA GLU A 659 27.04 -1.18 -36.77
C GLU A 659 26.92 0.35 -36.59
N ASN A 660 27.46 1.12 -37.54
CA ASN A 660 27.57 2.60 -37.50
C ASN A 660 28.32 3.20 -36.29
N ALA A 661 28.88 2.39 -35.39
CA ALA A 661 29.65 2.86 -34.26
C ALA A 661 31.02 3.42 -34.68
N GLY A 662 31.47 4.49 -34.03
CA GLY A 662 32.80 5.08 -34.24
C GLY A 662 33.05 5.69 -35.62
N THR A 663 31.99 5.97 -36.37
CA THR A 663 32.01 6.62 -37.70
C THR A 663 32.50 8.08 -37.64
N SER A 664 32.29 8.75 -36.50
CA SER A 664 32.77 10.11 -36.22
C SER A 664 34.06 10.14 -35.40
N ALA A 665 34.54 8.99 -34.90
CA ALA A 665 35.78 8.93 -34.13
C ALA A 665 37.03 9.11 -35.02
N GLN A 666 38.02 9.88 -34.55
CA GLN A 666 39.30 10.04 -35.29
C GLN A 666 40.13 8.74 -35.28
N SER A 667 40.03 7.98 -34.20
CA SER A 667 40.70 6.69 -34.03
C SER A 667 39.79 5.71 -33.30
N ARG A 668 39.92 4.41 -33.60
CA ARG A 668 39.22 3.30 -32.96
C ARG A 668 40.22 2.33 -32.35
N THR A 669 39.94 1.86 -31.14
CA THR A 669 40.69 0.77 -30.50
C THR A 669 39.75 -0.35 -30.11
N LEU A 670 39.93 -1.52 -30.70
CA LEU A 670 39.22 -2.74 -30.33
C LEU A 670 40.17 -3.67 -29.59
N LYS A 671 39.95 -3.84 -28.28
CA LYS A 671 40.67 -4.80 -27.45
C LYS A 671 39.85 -6.08 -27.34
N LEU A 672 40.45 -7.20 -27.71
CA LEU A 672 39.86 -8.54 -27.66
C LEU A 672 40.71 -9.48 -26.80
N LYS A 673 40.16 -10.64 -26.44
CA LYS A 673 40.90 -11.66 -25.68
C LYS A 673 42.18 -12.10 -26.39
N ASN A 674 42.05 -12.59 -27.63
CA ASN A 674 43.15 -13.08 -28.44
C ASN A 674 42.82 -13.04 -29.95
N ALA A 675 43.79 -13.41 -30.79
CA ALA A 675 43.65 -13.39 -32.24
C ALA A 675 42.63 -14.42 -32.77
N THR A 676 42.40 -15.54 -32.06
CA THR A 676 41.40 -16.54 -32.43
C THR A 676 40.00 -15.94 -32.38
N VAL A 677 39.68 -15.25 -31.28
CA VAL A 677 38.39 -14.56 -31.12
C VAL A 677 38.17 -13.53 -32.24
N TYR A 678 39.18 -12.70 -32.53
CA TYR A 678 39.11 -11.75 -33.65
C TYR A 678 38.81 -12.44 -34.99
N ASN A 679 39.52 -13.53 -35.30
CA ASN A 679 39.32 -14.28 -36.53
C ASN A 679 37.93 -14.93 -36.61
N THR A 680 37.37 -15.38 -35.49
CA THR A 680 35.99 -15.86 -35.45
C THR A 680 35.03 -14.73 -35.81
N ILE A 681 35.12 -13.57 -35.14
CA ILE A 681 34.19 -12.45 -35.34
C ILE A 681 34.21 -11.95 -36.80
N ILE A 682 35.39 -11.77 -37.42
CA ILE A 682 35.46 -11.27 -38.81
C ILE A 682 34.89 -12.23 -39.85
N ASN A 683 34.82 -13.53 -39.54
CA ASN A 683 34.26 -14.56 -40.42
C ASN A 683 32.79 -14.87 -40.11
N THR A 684 32.26 -14.34 -39.01
CA THR A 684 30.86 -14.48 -38.64
C THR A 684 29.99 -13.50 -39.43
N THR A 685 28.92 -14.03 -40.01
CA THR A 685 27.85 -13.25 -40.61
C THR A 685 26.50 -13.64 -40.01
N TYR A 686 25.64 -12.65 -39.78
CA TYR A 686 24.28 -12.83 -39.32
C TYR A 686 23.36 -12.22 -40.37
N TYR A 687 22.46 -13.01 -40.96
CA TYR A 687 21.53 -12.55 -41.99
C TYR A 687 22.23 -11.76 -43.11
N GLU A 688 23.33 -12.32 -43.63
CA GLU A 688 24.18 -11.71 -44.68
C GLU A 688 24.92 -10.42 -44.27
N ARG A 689 24.85 -10.02 -43.00
CA ARG A 689 25.60 -8.88 -42.45
C ARG A 689 26.82 -9.34 -41.64
N PRO A 690 28.01 -8.74 -41.82
CA PRO A 690 29.19 -9.10 -41.05
C PRO A 690 29.02 -8.72 -39.57
N ALA A 691 29.51 -9.56 -38.66
CA ALA A 691 29.49 -9.25 -37.23
C ALA A 691 30.43 -8.09 -36.87
N LEU A 692 31.53 -7.89 -37.63
CA LEU A 692 32.41 -6.74 -37.48
C LEU A 692 32.31 -5.81 -38.71
N PRO A 693 31.92 -4.54 -38.54
CA PRO A 693 31.88 -3.57 -39.63
C PRO A 693 33.29 -3.16 -40.08
N ASP A 694 33.40 -2.66 -41.32
CA ASP A 694 34.69 -2.43 -41.98
C ASP A 694 35.60 -1.43 -41.25
N ASN A 695 35.03 -0.39 -40.64
CA ASN A 695 35.79 0.62 -39.90
C ASN A 695 36.40 0.07 -38.60
N TRP A 696 35.98 -1.10 -38.11
CA TRP A 696 36.52 -1.76 -36.92
C TRP A 696 37.44 -2.95 -37.24
N LYS A 697 37.70 -3.23 -38.52
CA LYS A 697 38.64 -4.29 -38.95
C LYS A 697 40.10 -3.80 -38.92
N SER A 698 41.02 -4.74 -38.70
CA SER A 698 42.46 -4.51 -38.87
C SER A 698 42.78 -3.97 -40.26
N GLY A 699 43.65 -2.97 -40.33
CA GLY A 699 44.02 -2.28 -41.56
C GLY A 699 43.08 -1.14 -41.97
N ALA A 700 41.93 -0.97 -41.31
CA ALA A 700 41.10 0.21 -41.49
C ALA A 700 41.83 1.47 -40.97
N SER A 701 41.64 2.59 -41.66
CA SER A 701 42.27 3.87 -41.29
C SER A 701 41.90 4.26 -39.86
N GLY A 702 42.90 4.56 -39.03
CA GLY A 702 42.71 4.97 -37.64
C GLY A 702 42.26 3.85 -36.69
N THR A 703 42.28 2.58 -37.10
CA THR A 703 41.82 1.45 -36.28
C THR A 703 42.98 0.61 -35.76
N THR A 704 43.01 0.37 -34.45
CA THR A 704 44.00 -0.45 -33.75
C THR A 704 43.31 -1.64 -33.11
N ILE A 705 43.85 -2.85 -33.33
CA ILE A 705 43.41 -4.07 -32.66
C ILE A 705 44.44 -4.45 -31.61
N ILE A 706 43.99 -4.73 -30.38
CA ILE A 706 44.84 -5.13 -29.26
C ILE A 706 44.33 -6.48 -28.75
N PHE A 707 45.25 -7.36 -28.38
CA PHE A 707 44.95 -8.64 -27.73
C PHE A 707 45.40 -8.60 -26.28
N GLU A 708 44.55 -9.06 -25.35
CA GLU A 708 44.87 -9.06 -23.92
C GLU A 708 46.07 -9.96 -23.58
N GLU A 709 46.17 -11.11 -24.23
CA GLU A 709 47.23 -12.10 -23.97
C GLU A 709 48.58 -11.74 -24.64
N GLN A 710 48.77 -10.48 -25.07
CA GLN A 710 50.00 -9.98 -25.70
C GLN A 710 50.74 -8.92 -24.87
#